data_AF-A0A7C6ZQV0-F1
#
_entry.id   AF-A0A7C6ZQV0-F1
#
_cell.length_a   1.000
_cell.length_b   1.000
_cell.length_c   1.000
_cell.angle_alpha   90.00
_cell.angle_beta   90.00
_cell.angle_gamma   90.00
#
_symmetry.space_group_name_H-M   'P 1'
#
loop_
_entity.id
_entity.type
_entity.pdbx_description
1 polymer ?
#
loop_
_entity_poly.entity_id
_entity_poly.type
_entity_poly.pdbx_seq_one_letter_code
_entity_poly.pdbx_strand_id
1 'polypeptide(L)'
;MRRRFSPRVFSLALLLILAMAAMTLGGGQAAAQTEPKTAKPLSPLHPVFAMLDANGRNVLESGEPVSTMKTCGSCHDTAFIASHSFHSDLGLSSMTAPGQVPNGRPWDTSNGLFGKWDPITYRYLTPAGDEFLDMSTADWLMTLGARVVGGGPATTSRSGERLTDLVPDAANPETSLLQTDGAITAWDWNESGVTEMDCFLCHLDKPDHAARTAALAAGEFGWANTATLAATGIVTQSATGWVWNKDAFDAKGALLPEYVRVQDPTNANCAQCHGLVHTDAATPLTLTGCDMTNPQTATTGQVISGQKISASGVNLANKAGLSRSWDVHAERQLACTDCHYALNNPMHAQESDKTRPSHLLYDPRRLDIGEYLERPNHNFARGQSAQYTIAPELKDTMRRCESCHTAESHSSWLPYVDRHMAVLSCESCHVPHLYAPAIETVDWTVLDANGSGVISCRGVEEPGGGDVGTLIEGFTPVLLMRDNIDGGQQLAPYNLVSAWYWVYDDANGAKRPVPLAALQAAWFEDGAYADQLMTVFDGNSDGKLDETELRLDSDAKTAAVAARLMAQGLDNPRIEGDVQPYSINHNVTRGEWATRDCQTCHHDDAAINQPMQLATFLPGGVMPGFVSDANIANSGDIRQGEDGAVYFQPAPQQAGVYIFGNNRVSWIDWLGLSIFLATLGAVAIHGGLRFYMALRNPRPQPELKRVYMYEVYERFWHWLQTVAIILLLFTGLVIHRPDMLGMFNFRNIVWLHNMLALILVINAALSLFYHLTSGAIQQFIPRPYGFFDQAILQAKYYLRNIFKGDPHPMEKTKDQKLNPLQQITYFGLLNVLLPLQIITGGLMWGVQQWPVIAGMAGGLPWLAPIHTLAAWLFATFIVAHVYLTTTGPTVLTDIKAMITGWEDVEVHTHADVHAEHA
;
A
#
# COMPACT_ATOMS: atom_id res chain seq x y z
N MET A 1 -85.76 24.33 38.12
CA MET A 1 -85.42 23.04 38.77
C MET A 1 -83.96 22.71 38.52
N ARG A 2 -83.06 23.01 39.48
CA ARG A 2 -81.65 22.58 39.43
C ARG A 2 -81.55 21.19 40.05
N ARG A 3 -81.47 20.12 39.23
CA ARG A 3 -81.03 18.80 39.73
C ARG A 3 -79.50 18.81 39.81
N ARG A 4 -78.98 18.93 41.03
CA ARG A 4 -77.57 18.69 41.34
C ARG A 4 -77.27 17.21 41.11
N PHE A 5 -76.52 16.88 40.07
CA PHE A 5 -75.88 15.58 39.97
C PHE A 5 -74.65 15.57 40.88
N SER A 6 -74.62 14.60 41.79
CA SER A 6 -73.52 14.40 42.75
C SER A 6 -72.25 13.97 42.00
N PRO A 7 -71.09 14.59 42.27
CA PRO A 7 -69.81 14.24 41.61
C PRO A 7 -69.39 12.78 41.86
N ARG A 8 -69.94 12.12 42.88
CA ARG A 8 -69.66 10.70 43.16
C ARG A 8 -70.24 9.73 42.12
N VAL A 9 -71.33 10.08 41.44
CA VAL A 9 -71.96 9.20 40.43
C VAL A 9 -71.18 9.22 39.12
N PHE A 10 -70.60 10.36 38.77
CA PHE A 10 -69.77 10.50 37.57
C PHE A 10 -68.42 9.79 37.71
N SER A 11 -67.80 9.86 38.89
CA SER A 11 -66.56 9.13 39.17
C SER A 11 -66.76 7.61 39.20
N LEU A 12 -67.88 7.12 39.72
CA LEU A 12 -68.16 5.68 39.72
C LEU A 12 -68.43 5.15 38.31
N ALA A 13 -69.16 5.90 37.49
CA ALA A 13 -69.41 5.54 36.09
C ALA A 13 -68.13 5.53 35.26
N LEU A 14 -67.23 6.51 35.48
CA LEU A 14 -65.94 6.56 34.79
C LEU A 14 -65.01 5.42 35.23
N LEU A 15 -65.01 5.06 36.51
CA LEU A 15 -64.26 3.91 37.03
C LEU A 15 -64.80 2.57 36.50
N LEU A 16 -66.13 2.44 36.35
CA LEU A 16 -66.74 1.25 35.73
C LEU A 16 -66.43 1.14 34.23
N ILE A 17 -66.40 2.26 33.51
CA ILE A 17 -66.02 2.28 32.09
C ILE A 17 -64.53 1.96 31.93
N LEU A 18 -63.66 2.48 32.80
CA LEU A 18 -62.22 2.15 32.81
C LEU A 18 -61.96 0.70 33.22
N ALA A 19 -62.72 0.16 34.18
CA ALA A 19 -62.61 -1.24 34.59
C ALA A 19 -63.14 -2.20 33.50
N MET A 20 -64.23 -1.85 32.80
CA MET A 20 -64.70 -2.63 31.66
C MET A 20 -63.74 -2.54 30.47
N ALA A 21 -63.14 -1.38 30.19
CA ALA A 21 -62.11 -1.24 29.16
C ALA A 21 -60.86 -2.07 29.49
N ALA A 22 -60.44 -2.10 30.76
CA ALA A 22 -59.34 -2.93 31.24
C ALA A 22 -59.65 -4.44 31.17
N MET A 23 -60.91 -4.85 31.42
CA MET A 23 -61.32 -6.25 31.27
C MET A 23 -61.48 -6.68 29.80
N THR A 24 -61.89 -5.79 28.89
CA THR A 24 -61.93 -6.10 27.45
C THR A 24 -60.55 -6.08 26.79
N LEU A 25 -59.60 -5.29 27.31
CA LEU A 25 -58.20 -5.30 26.87
C LEU A 25 -57.38 -6.43 27.53
N GLY A 26 -57.71 -6.83 28.76
CA GLY A 26 -57.05 -7.93 29.47
C GLY A 26 -57.54 -9.33 29.09
N GLY A 27 -58.80 -9.46 28.65
CA GLY A 27 -59.40 -10.77 28.29
C GLY A 27 -59.03 -11.28 26.89
N GLY A 28 -58.54 -10.42 25.99
CA GLY A 28 -58.13 -10.79 24.63
C GLY A 28 -56.72 -11.36 24.52
N GLN A 29 -55.89 -11.25 25.57
CA GLN A 29 -54.49 -11.72 25.56
C GLN A 29 -54.30 -13.09 26.23
N ALA A 30 -55.28 -13.59 26.99
CA ALA A 30 -55.15 -14.87 27.72
C ALA A 30 -55.62 -16.11 26.93
N ALA A 31 -56.17 -15.95 25.72
CA ALA A 31 -56.64 -17.05 24.88
C ALA A 31 -56.02 -17.08 23.46
N ALA A 32 -54.97 -16.30 23.24
CA ALA A 32 -54.01 -16.62 22.19
C ALA A 32 -52.95 -17.50 22.83
N GLN A 33 -53.25 -18.81 22.96
CA GLN A 33 -52.18 -19.79 22.88
C GLN A 33 -51.49 -19.49 21.55
N THR A 34 -50.35 -18.79 21.62
CA THR A 34 -49.42 -18.72 20.51
C THR A 34 -49.14 -20.17 20.17
N GLU A 35 -49.74 -20.64 19.07
CA GLU A 35 -49.14 -21.74 18.32
C GLU A 35 -47.64 -21.46 18.29
N PRO A 36 -46.78 -22.41 18.66
CA PRO A 36 -45.35 -22.21 18.51
C PRO A 36 -45.17 -21.83 17.04
N LYS A 37 -44.73 -20.60 16.77
CA LYS A 37 -44.27 -20.22 15.45
C LYS A 37 -43.19 -21.24 15.14
N THR A 38 -43.51 -22.21 14.28
CA THR A 38 -42.54 -23.13 13.71
C THR A 38 -41.41 -22.24 13.17
N ALA A 39 -40.24 -22.33 13.81
CA ALA A 39 -39.08 -21.57 13.39
C ALA A 39 -38.85 -21.91 11.92
N LYS A 40 -39.00 -20.93 11.04
CA LYS A 40 -38.74 -21.16 9.62
C LYS A 40 -37.24 -21.46 9.47
N PRO A 41 -36.85 -22.40 8.60
CA PRO A 41 -35.45 -22.61 8.26
C PRO A 41 -34.80 -21.29 7.86
N LEU A 42 -33.54 -21.06 8.28
CA LEU A 42 -32.81 -19.84 7.95
C LEU A 42 -32.56 -19.73 6.44
N SER A 43 -32.32 -20.87 5.78
CA SER A 43 -32.23 -20.98 4.32
C SER A 43 -33.47 -21.69 3.77
N PRO A 44 -34.12 -21.14 2.72
CA PRO A 44 -35.24 -21.81 2.06
C PRO A 44 -34.81 -23.02 1.22
N LEU A 45 -33.50 -23.26 1.05
CA LEU A 45 -32.95 -24.30 0.19
C LEU A 45 -32.55 -25.58 0.93
N HIS A 46 -32.25 -25.50 2.23
CA HIS A 46 -31.80 -26.66 3.00
C HIS A 46 -32.99 -27.49 3.51
N PRO A 47 -33.09 -28.78 3.12
CA PRO A 47 -34.08 -29.68 3.71
C PRO A 47 -33.64 -30.10 5.12
N VAL A 48 -34.50 -30.85 5.81
CA VAL A 48 -34.04 -31.67 6.94
C VAL A 48 -33.14 -32.79 6.45
N PHE A 49 -32.09 -33.11 7.19
CA PHE A 49 -31.11 -34.13 6.83
C PHE A 49 -30.63 -34.89 8.07
N ALA A 50 -30.11 -36.11 7.85
CA ALA A 50 -29.49 -36.90 8.91
C ALA A 50 -28.04 -36.45 9.14
N MET A 51 -27.62 -36.42 10.40
CA MET A 51 -26.21 -36.24 10.77
C MET A 51 -25.54 -37.61 10.77
N LEU A 52 -24.45 -37.76 10.04
CA LEU A 52 -23.77 -39.04 9.81
C LEU A 52 -22.33 -39.02 10.34
N ASP A 53 -21.86 -40.14 10.88
CA ASP A 53 -20.46 -40.38 11.25
C ASP A 53 -19.60 -40.69 10.01
N ALA A 54 -18.28 -40.85 10.19
CA ALA A 54 -17.34 -41.15 9.10
C ALA A 54 -17.65 -42.46 8.34
N ASN A 55 -18.35 -43.39 9.00
CA ASN A 55 -18.81 -44.66 8.41
C ASN A 55 -20.18 -44.55 7.73
N GLY A 56 -20.79 -43.36 7.72
CA GLY A 56 -22.11 -43.11 7.14
C GLY A 56 -23.28 -43.60 8.01
N ARG A 57 -23.04 -43.90 9.29
CA ARG A 57 -24.11 -44.26 10.24
C ARG A 57 -24.66 -43.01 10.90
N ASN A 58 -25.93 -43.06 11.33
CA ASN A 58 -26.52 -41.95 12.05
C ASN A 58 -25.80 -41.71 13.40
N VAL A 59 -25.45 -40.46 13.70
CA VAL A 59 -24.73 -40.11 14.93
C VAL A 59 -25.49 -40.44 16.21
N LEU A 60 -26.83 -40.51 16.17
CA LEU A 60 -27.64 -40.96 17.31
C LEU A 60 -27.51 -42.46 17.60
N GLU A 61 -27.20 -43.24 16.57
CA GLU A 61 -27.03 -44.69 16.68
C GLU A 61 -25.60 -45.04 17.05
N SER A 62 -24.62 -44.35 16.45
CA SER A 62 -23.21 -44.62 16.68
C SER A 62 -22.67 -43.96 17.93
N GLY A 63 -23.16 -42.75 18.27
CA GLY A 63 -22.58 -41.91 19.31
C GLY A 63 -21.22 -41.31 18.93
N GLU A 64 -20.80 -41.48 17.67
CA GLU A 64 -19.49 -41.04 17.14
C GLU A 64 -19.53 -39.56 16.70
N PRO A 65 -18.37 -38.94 16.41
CA PRO A 65 -18.32 -37.61 15.83
C PRO A 65 -19.03 -37.51 14.48
N VAL A 66 -19.56 -36.34 14.17
CA VAL A 66 -20.14 -36.06 12.85
C VAL A 66 -19.05 -35.94 11.77
N SER A 67 -19.28 -36.59 10.64
CA SER A 67 -18.55 -36.36 9.40
C SER A 67 -19.31 -35.35 8.55
N THR A 68 -18.71 -34.19 8.33
CA THR A 68 -19.23 -33.18 7.39
C THR A 68 -19.17 -33.71 5.96
N MET A 69 -18.17 -34.54 5.65
CA MET A 69 -18.00 -35.14 4.33
C MET A 69 -19.11 -36.13 3.98
N LYS A 70 -19.64 -36.88 4.95
CA LYS A 70 -20.78 -37.80 4.77
C LYS A 70 -22.13 -37.10 4.94
N THR A 71 -22.27 -36.25 5.94
CA THR A 71 -23.51 -35.54 6.25
C THR A 71 -23.91 -34.63 5.08
N CYS A 72 -23.03 -33.69 4.70
CA CYS A 72 -23.28 -32.79 3.57
C CYS A 72 -23.12 -33.53 2.23
N GLY A 73 -22.33 -34.61 2.21
CA GLY A 73 -22.10 -35.48 1.05
C GLY A 73 -23.35 -36.16 0.49
N SER A 74 -24.45 -36.17 1.24
CA SER A 74 -25.74 -36.69 0.78
C SER A 74 -26.42 -35.78 -0.26
N CYS A 75 -25.99 -34.52 -0.37
CA CYS A 75 -26.54 -33.54 -1.32
C CYS A 75 -25.47 -32.78 -2.11
N HIS A 76 -24.23 -32.73 -1.60
CA HIS A 76 -23.11 -32.02 -2.20
C HIS A 76 -21.97 -32.99 -2.54
N ASP A 77 -21.21 -32.71 -3.60
CA ASP A 77 -19.96 -33.40 -3.89
C ASP A 77 -18.86 -32.86 -2.97
N THR A 78 -18.84 -33.32 -1.72
CA THR A 78 -17.91 -32.85 -0.70
C THR A 78 -16.45 -33.13 -1.06
N ALA A 79 -16.17 -34.20 -1.83
CA ALA A 79 -14.83 -34.48 -2.34
C ALA A 79 -14.37 -33.43 -3.35
N PHE A 80 -15.25 -33.02 -4.28
CA PHE A 80 -14.98 -31.90 -5.18
C PHE A 80 -14.72 -30.61 -4.38
N ILE A 81 -15.59 -30.30 -3.43
CA ILE A 81 -15.48 -29.08 -2.61
C ILE A 81 -14.13 -29.02 -1.88
N ALA A 82 -13.75 -30.07 -1.15
CA ALA A 82 -12.52 -30.10 -0.37
C ALA A 82 -11.26 -30.06 -1.26
N SER A 83 -11.27 -30.75 -2.40
CA SER A 83 -10.15 -30.71 -3.38
C SER A 83 -10.05 -29.40 -4.15
N HIS A 84 -11.13 -28.61 -4.19
CA HIS A 84 -11.17 -27.27 -4.79
C HIS A 84 -11.26 -26.21 -3.70
N SER A 85 -10.35 -26.26 -2.73
CA SER A 85 -10.25 -25.31 -1.63
C SER A 85 -8.81 -25.15 -1.16
N PHE A 86 -8.17 -24.03 -1.52
CA PHE A 86 -6.86 -23.68 -0.96
C PHE A 86 -6.91 -23.44 0.56
N HIS A 87 -8.10 -23.22 1.14
CA HIS A 87 -8.30 -23.17 2.60
C HIS A 87 -8.18 -24.55 3.25
N SER A 88 -8.45 -25.63 2.51
CA SER A 88 -8.25 -27.00 2.96
C SER A 88 -6.85 -27.51 2.60
N ASP A 89 -6.36 -27.24 1.38
CA ASP A 89 -5.04 -27.70 0.93
C ASP A 89 -3.88 -27.11 1.75
N LEU A 90 -3.93 -25.80 2.05
CA LEU A 90 -2.95 -25.09 2.89
C LEU A 90 -1.47 -25.26 2.47
N GLY A 91 -1.21 -25.70 1.24
CA GLY A 91 0.12 -25.88 0.66
C GLY A 91 0.56 -27.34 0.60
N LEU A 92 -0.27 -28.29 1.03
CA LEU A 92 0.05 -29.72 0.99
C LEU A 92 0.34 -30.19 -0.44
N SER A 93 -0.49 -29.81 -1.41
CA SER A 93 -0.30 -30.17 -2.82
C SER A 93 0.98 -29.59 -3.44
N SER A 94 1.54 -28.53 -2.85
CA SER A 94 2.76 -27.85 -3.33
C SER A 94 4.00 -28.15 -2.49
N MET A 95 3.97 -29.22 -1.68
CA MET A 95 5.11 -29.63 -0.86
C MET A 95 6.33 -29.97 -1.71
N THR A 96 7.49 -29.53 -1.25
CA THR A 96 8.81 -29.81 -1.81
C THR A 96 9.78 -30.23 -0.71
N ALA A 97 10.96 -30.72 -1.10
CA ALA A 97 12.07 -30.84 -0.16
C ALA A 97 12.47 -29.45 0.38
N PRO A 98 13.02 -29.37 1.62
CA PRO A 98 13.53 -28.12 2.18
C PRO A 98 14.46 -27.39 1.20
N GLY A 99 14.24 -26.09 1.02
CA GLY A 99 15.07 -25.22 0.20
C GLY A 99 14.81 -25.30 -1.31
N GLN A 100 13.79 -26.05 -1.73
CA GLN A 100 13.29 -26.03 -3.11
C GLN A 100 12.14 -25.03 -3.32
N VAL A 101 11.63 -24.43 -2.24
CA VAL A 101 10.62 -23.38 -2.32
C VAL A 101 11.29 -22.08 -2.79
N PRO A 102 10.79 -21.41 -3.85
CA PRO A 102 11.40 -20.22 -4.42
C PRO A 102 11.06 -18.94 -3.62
N ASN A 103 11.30 -18.95 -2.30
CA ASN A 103 11.01 -17.83 -1.39
C ASN A 103 12.21 -17.35 -0.56
N GLY A 104 13.39 -17.90 -0.84
CA GLY A 104 14.65 -17.49 -0.21
C GLY A 104 14.95 -18.13 1.14
N ARG A 105 14.00 -18.86 1.74
CA ARG A 105 14.23 -19.59 3.00
C ARG A 105 14.61 -21.04 2.71
N PRO A 106 15.81 -21.50 3.10
CA PRO A 106 16.30 -22.83 2.73
C PRO A 106 15.65 -23.98 3.51
N TRP A 107 14.78 -23.69 4.47
CA TRP A 107 14.05 -24.67 5.27
C TRP A 107 12.58 -24.80 4.91
N ASP A 108 12.02 -23.86 4.13
CA ASP A 108 10.61 -23.94 3.74
C ASP A 108 10.37 -25.13 2.81
N THR A 109 9.23 -25.78 3.03
CA THR A 109 8.80 -26.99 2.31
C THR A 109 7.52 -26.76 1.51
N SER A 110 6.84 -25.63 1.69
CA SER A 110 5.71 -25.21 0.86
C SER A 110 5.55 -23.70 0.85
N ASN A 111 4.73 -23.19 -0.07
CA ASN A 111 4.30 -21.80 -0.12
C ASN A 111 3.03 -21.53 0.71
N GLY A 112 2.43 -22.54 1.35
CA GLY A 112 1.23 -22.41 2.17
C GLY A 112 1.51 -22.45 3.67
N LEU A 113 0.48 -22.19 4.48
CA LEU A 113 0.56 -22.23 5.96
C LEU A 113 1.11 -23.58 6.48
N PHE A 114 0.86 -24.67 5.75
CA PHE A 114 1.47 -25.96 6.01
C PHE A 114 2.79 -26.07 5.24
N GLY A 115 3.91 -25.77 5.92
CA GLY A 115 5.27 -25.92 5.39
C GLY A 115 6.05 -24.63 5.14
N LYS A 116 5.40 -23.46 5.24
CA LYS A 116 6.07 -22.14 5.24
C LYS A 116 6.33 -21.66 6.66
N TRP A 117 7.56 -21.24 6.95
CA TRP A 117 7.94 -20.60 8.21
C TRP A 117 7.22 -19.28 8.41
N ASP A 118 6.60 -19.11 9.58
CA ASP A 118 6.01 -17.84 10.02
C ASP A 118 6.78 -17.32 11.25
N PRO A 119 7.65 -16.31 11.07
CA PRO A 119 8.44 -15.77 12.17
C PRO A 119 7.60 -15.04 13.22
N ILE A 120 6.31 -14.77 12.97
CA ILE A 120 5.43 -14.22 14.01
C ILE A 120 5.10 -15.29 15.06
N THR A 121 4.88 -16.53 14.63
CA THR A 121 4.55 -17.65 15.53
C THR A 121 5.78 -18.43 16.00
N TYR A 122 6.89 -18.35 15.27
CA TYR A 122 8.14 -19.04 15.56
C TYR A 122 7.98 -20.56 15.71
N ARG A 123 7.18 -21.17 14.83
CA ARG A 123 7.01 -22.62 14.81
C ARG A 123 7.36 -23.18 13.44
N TYR A 124 8.31 -24.10 13.42
CA TYR A 124 8.86 -24.73 12.24
C TYR A 124 8.26 -26.13 12.08
N LEU A 125 7.40 -26.29 11.07
CA LEU A 125 6.85 -27.59 10.71
C LEU A 125 7.98 -28.51 10.23
N THR A 126 8.35 -29.47 11.08
CA THR A 126 9.55 -30.28 10.87
C THR A 126 9.33 -31.32 9.76
N PRO A 127 10.15 -31.30 8.68
CA PRO A 127 10.16 -32.34 7.66
C PRO A 127 10.79 -33.63 8.18
N ALA A 128 10.50 -34.76 7.53
CA ALA A 128 11.12 -36.03 7.88
C ALA A 128 12.65 -35.98 7.68
N GLY A 129 13.40 -36.46 8.67
CA GLY A 129 14.86 -36.55 8.63
C GLY A 129 15.62 -35.33 9.16
N ASP A 130 14.93 -34.27 9.60
CA ASP A 130 15.57 -33.18 10.34
C ASP A 130 16.03 -33.65 11.74
N GLU A 131 17.09 -33.02 12.26
CA GLU A 131 17.78 -33.44 13.49
C GLU A 131 16.92 -33.25 14.75
N PHE A 132 16.18 -32.14 14.82
CA PHE A 132 15.33 -31.79 15.96
C PHE A 132 13.88 -31.61 15.51
N LEU A 133 12.94 -32.09 16.33
CA LEU A 133 11.50 -31.86 16.16
C LEU A 133 11.14 -30.54 16.85
N ASP A 134 10.57 -29.58 16.09
CA ASP A 134 9.97 -28.37 16.64
C ASP A 134 8.44 -28.45 16.59
N MET A 135 7.87 -28.79 15.43
CA MET A 135 6.43 -28.98 15.27
C MET A 135 6.14 -30.19 14.39
N SER A 136 5.41 -31.14 14.93
CA SER A 136 4.84 -32.28 14.20
C SER A 136 3.55 -31.88 13.48
N THR A 137 2.99 -32.77 12.65
CA THR A 137 1.69 -32.52 11.98
C THR A 137 0.54 -32.41 13.00
N ALA A 138 0.56 -33.23 14.06
CA ALA A 138 -0.41 -33.15 15.14
C ALA A 138 -0.29 -31.83 15.91
N ASP A 139 0.93 -31.44 16.29
CA ASP A 139 1.18 -30.17 17.00
C ASP A 139 0.82 -28.94 16.14
N TRP A 140 1.10 -28.99 14.83
CA TRP A 140 0.66 -27.95 13.90
C TRP A 140 -0.85 -27.77 13.93
N LEU A 141 -1.62 -28.86 13.97
CA LEU A 141 -3.08 -28.79 14.05
C LEU A 141 -3.56 -28.34 15.43
N MET A 142 -2.87 -28.70 16.51
CA MET A 142 -3.18 -28.22 17.86
C MET A 142 -2.92 -26.71 18.00
N THR A 143 -1.83 -26.22 17.40
CA THR A 143 -1.36 -24.83 17.53
C THR A 143 -2.06 -23.88 16.55
N LEU A 144 -2.20 -24.28 15.28
CA LEU A 144 -2.73 -23.43 14.20
C LEU A 144 -4.17 -23.82 13.79
N GLY A 145 -4.73 -24.85 14.43
CA GLY A 145 -6.08 -25.40 14.22
C GLY A 145 -7.21 -24.37 14.15
N ALA A 146 -7.11 -23.34 14.98
CA ALA A 146 -8.09 -22.25 15.06
C ALA A 146 -8.20 -21.44 13.76
N ARG A 147 -7.20 -21.48 12.87
CA ARG A 147 -7.22 -20.71 11.61
C ARG A 147 -7.45 -21.58 10.38
N VAL A 148 -7.60 -22.89 10.55
CA VAL A 148 -7.70 -23.86 9.46
C VAL A 148 -9.08 -24.51 9.45
N VAL A 149 -9.66 -24.66 8.27
CA VAL A 149 -11.02 -25.22 8.11
C VAL A 149 -11.06 -26.74 8.18
N GLY A 150 -9.92 -27.43 8.17
CA GLY A 150 -9.82 -28.89 8.08
C GLY A 150 -9.68 -29.42 6.66
N GLY A 151 -9.56 -30.74 6.52
CA GLY A 151 -9.12 -31.42 5.30
C GLY A 151 -7.64 -31.17 4.97
N GLY A 152 -7.20 -31.55 3.77
CA GLY A 152 -5.79 -31.42 3.34
C GLY A 152 -4.83 -32.02 4.39
N PRO A 153 -3.90 -31.23 4.97
CA PRO A 153 -2.92 -31.71 5.94
C PRO A 153 -3.54 -32.20 7.26
N ALA A 154 -4.83 -31.91 7.53
CA ALA A 154 -5.54 -32.44 8.68
C ALA A 154 -6.15 -33.84 8.46
N THR A 155 -6.07 -34.38 7.23
CA THR A 155 -6.59 -35.71 6.86
C THR A 155 -5.59 -36.55 6.06
N THR A 156 -4.62 -35.91 5.42
CA THR A 156 -3.74 -36.48 4.41
C THR A 156 -2.29 -36.15 4.72
N SER A 157 -1.42 -37.16 4.61
CA SER A 157 0.02 -37.06 4.80
C SER A 157 0.70 -36.28 3.67
N ARG A 158 1.95 -35.91 3.88
CA ARG A 158 2.84 -35.30 2.87
C ARG A 158 3.10 -36.23 1.68
N SER A 159 2.96 -37.55 1.86
CA SER A 159 3.03 -38.57 0.80
C SER A 159 1.71 -38.80 0.06
N GLY A 160 0.61 -38.18 0.51
CA GLY A 160 -0.73 -38.35 -0.08
C GLY A 160 -1.55 -39.51 0.50
N GLU A 161 -1.05 -40.19 1.53
CA GLU A 161 -1.75 -41.25 2.26
C GLU A 161 -2.73 -40.65 3.29
N ARG A 162 -3.73 -41.41 3.75
CA ARG A 162 -4.58 -40.93 4.85
C ARG A 162 -3.77 -40.98 6.15
N LEU A 163 -3.91 -39.97 7.01
CA LEU A 163 -3.20 -39.95 8.29
C LEU A 163 -3.53 -41.16 9.17
N THR A 164 -4.79 -41.64 9.14
CA THR A 164 -5.23 -42.85 9.84
C THR A 164 -4.61 -44.14 9.33
N ASP A 165 -4.02 -44.14 8.13
CA ASP A 165 -3.33 -45.30 7.56
C ASP A 165 -1.84 -45.33 7.93
N LEU A 166 -1.31 -44.25 8.51
CA LEU A 166 0.07 -44.18 8.98
C LEU A 166 0.27 -44.97 10.27
N VAL A 167 1.42 -45.63 10.39
CA VAL A 167 1.80 -46.34 11.61
C VAL A 167 2.36 -45.33 12.63
N PRO A 168 1.88 -45.34 13.90
CA PRO A 168 2.42 -44.48 14.93
C PRO A 168 3.92 -44.71 15.14
N ASP A 169 4.72 -43.67 14.89
CA ASP A 169 6.17 -43.69 15.05
C ASP A 169 6.69 -42.34 15.56
N ALA A 170 7.39 -42.37 16.71
CA ALA A 170 7.99 -41.19 17.33
C ALA A 170 9.07 -40.55 16.45
N ALA A 171 9.71 -41.30 15.54
CA ALA A 171 10.71 -40.78 14.61
C ALA A 171 10.09 -40.08 13.38
N ASN A 172 8.80 -40.25 13.13
CA ASN A 172 8.10 -39.65 12.00
C ASN A 172 7.33 -38.40 12.45
N PRO A 173 7.69 -37.18 11.99
CA PRO A 173 6.98 -35.93 12.34
C PRO A 173 5.51 -35.88 11.93
N GLU A 174 5.02 -36.82 11.11
CA GLU A 174 3.59 -36.93 10.76
C GLU A 174 2.81 -37.79 11.76
N THR A 175 3.49 -38.56 12.61
CA THR A 175 2.90 -39.46 13.61
C THR A 175 3.62 -39.36 14.95
N SER A 176 4.07 -38.16 15.31
CA SER A 176 4.73 -37.90 16.59
C SER A 176 4.20 -36.63 17.23
N LEU A 177 4.51 -36.45 18.52
CA LEU A 177 4.20 -35.25 19.28
C LEU A 177 5.36 -34.97 20.23
N LEU A 178 5.82 -33.72 20.25
CA LEU A 178 6.78 -33.23 21.23
C LEU A 178 6.04 -32.89 22.53
N GLN A 179 6.42 -33.54 23.62
CA GLN A 179 5.86 -33.32 24.95
C GLN A 179 6.53 -32.13 25.63
N THR A 180 5.88 -31.58 26.65
CA THR A 180 6.39 -30.42 27.40
C THR A 180 7.69 -30.70 28.15
N ASP A 181 8.01 -31.97 28.42
CA ASP A 181 9.27 -32.40 29.05
C ASP A 181 10.40 -32.65 28.03
N GLY A 182 10.14 -32.37 26.74
CA GLY A 182 11.07 -32.58 25.63
C GLY A 182 11.07 -34.00 25.06
N ALA A 183 10.28 -34.94 25.62
CA ALA A 183 10.18 -36.28 25.06
C ALA A 183 9.34 -36.29 23.77
N ILE A 184 9.70 -37.14 22.81
CA ILE A 184 8.92 -37.34 21.59
C ILE A 184 8.15 -38.65 21.71
N THR A 185 6.82 -38.59 21.61
CA THR A 185 5.93 -39.75 21.66
C THR A 185 5.32 -40.03 20.30
N ALA A 186 5.04 -41.29 19.99
CA ALA A 186 4.25 -41.65 18.82
C ALA A 186 2.80 -41.13 18.97
N TRP A 187 2.21 -40.68 17.88
CA TRP A 187 0.85 -40.18 17.78
C TRP A 187 0.01 -41.13 16.92
N ASP A 188 -1.16 -41.54 17.43
CA ASP A 188 -2.10 -42.40 16.70
C ASP A 188 -3.29 -41.60 16.18
N TRP A 189 -3.38 -41.49 14.86
CA TRP A 189 -4.50 -40.84 14.17
C TRP A 189 -5.80 -41.65 14.25
N ASN A 190 -5.75 -42.95 14.55
CA ASN A 190 -6.96 -43.75 14.79
C ASN A 190 -7.58 -43.46 16.16
N GLU A 191 -6.78 -43.01 17.15
CA GLU A 191 -7.28 -42.64 18.48
C GLU A 191 -7.78 -41.18 18.50
N SER A 192 -7.00 -40.26 17.95
CA SER A 192 -7.35 -38.83 17.90
C SER A 192 -8.41 -38.49 16.84
N GLY A 193 -8.52 -39.31 15.80
CA GLY A 193 -9.27 -39.00 14.59
C GLY A 193 -8.59 -37.93 13.74
N VAL A 194 -9.27 -37.50 12.68
CA VAL A 194 -8.81 -36.47 11.75
C VAL A 194 -9.83 -35.35 11.65
N THR A 195 -9.39 -34.14 11.30
CA THR A 195 -10.30 -33.01 11.12
C THR A 195 -10.67 -32.86 9.65
N GLU A 196 -11.83 -33.39 9.27
CA GLU A 196 -12.43 -33.16 7.95
C GLU A 196 -12.74 -31.67 7.71
N MET A 197 -12.93 -31.26 6.45
CA MET A 197 -13.31 -29.88 6.14
C MET A 197 -14.63 -29.52 6.85
N ASP A 198 -14.58 -28.56 7.76
CA ASP A 198 -15.68 -28.17 8.62
C ASP A 198 -16.62 -27.19 7.91
N CYS A 199 -17.62 -27.73 7.22
CA CYS A 199 -18.67 -26.94 6.56
C CYS A 199 -19.43 -26.04 7.54
N PHE A 200 -19.48 -26.39 8.83
CA PHE A 200 -20.29 -25.68 9.82
C PHE A 200 -19.70 -24.32 10.20
N LEU A 201 -18.38 -24.14 10.12
CA LEU A 201 -17.72 -22.85 10.36
C LEU A 201 -18.29 -21.73 9.48
N CYS A 202 -18.48 -22.03 8.20
CA CYS A 202 -18.91 -21.06 7.20
C CYS A 202 -20.42 -21.03 7.03
N HIS A 203 -21.10 -22.17 7.21
CA HIS A 203 -22.51 -22.29 6.87
C HIS A 203 -23.46 -22.30 8.07
N LEU A 204 -22.99 -22.24 9.32
CA LEU A 204 -23.88 -22.00 10.46
C LEU A 204 -23.99 -20.52 10.80
N ASP A 205 -25.12 -20.12 11.36
CA ASP A 205 -25.33 -18.76 11.85
C ASP A 205 -24.60 -18.49 13.18
N LYS A 206 -24.38 -19.53 13.98
CA LYS A 206 -23.68 -19.48 15.28
C LYS A 206 -22.81 -20.73 15.49
N PRO A 207 -21.75 -20.92 14.69
CA PRO A 207 -20.77 -21.95 14.97
C PRO A 207 -20.04 -21.65 16.29
N ASP A 208 -19.80 -22.68 17.09
CA ASP A 208 -19.01 -22.56 18.32
C ASP A 208 -17.52 -22.79 18.02
N HIS A 209 -16.89 -21.74 17.50
CA HIS A 209 -15.47 -21.81 17.14
C HIS A 209 -14.57 -22.04 18.36
N ALA A 210 -14.94 -21.49 19.52
CA ALA A 210 -14.18 -21.65 20.75
C ALA A 210 -14.15 -23.12 21.21
N ALA A 211 -15.29 -23.80 21.18
CA ALA A 211 -15.37 -25.23 21.48
C ALA A 211 -14.54 -26.06 20.48
N ARG A 212 -14.61 -25.73 19.18
CA ARG A 212 -13.78 -26.37 18.15
C ARG A 212 -12.29 -26.18 18.42
N THR A 213 -11.85 -24.95 18.68
CA THR A 213 -10.44 -24.65 19.00
C THR A 213 -9.97 -25.41 20.24
N ALA A 214 -10.80 -25.51 21.27
CA ALA A 214 -10.48 -26.29 22.46
C ALA A 214 -10.29 -27.78 22.15
N ALA A 215 -11.16 -28.37 21.31
CA ALA A 215 -11.02 -29.76 20.88
C ALA A 215 -9.73 -29.99 20.07
N LEU A 216 -9.40 -29.07 19.15
CA LEU A 216 -8.16 -29.14 18.37
C LEU A 216 -6.92 -29.04 19.26
N ALA A 217 -6.90 -28.09 20.19
CA ALA A 217 -5.80 -27.92 21.15
C ALA A 217 -5.64 -29.11 22.10
N ALA A 218 -6.73 -29.85 22.37
CA ALA A 218 -6.70 -31.08 23.16
C ALA A 218 -6.28 -32.32 22.34
N GLY A 219 -6.08 -32.19 21.03
CA GLY A 219 -5.79 -33.33 20.14
C GLY A 219 -7.01 -34.21 19.83
N GLU A 220 -8.22 -33.76 20.16
CA GLU A 220 -9.48 -34.44 19.86
C GLU A 220 -9.97 -34.13 18.43
N PHE A 221 -9.09 -34.36 17.45
CA PHE A 221 -9.28 -33.90 16.07
C PHE A 221 -10.56 -34.41 15.40
N GLY A 222 -10.95 -35.66 15.66
CA GLY A 222 -12.19 -36.25 15.15
C GLY A 222 -13.44 -35.57 15.71
N TRP A 223 -13.37 -35.01 16.92
CA TRP A 223 -14.50 -34.32 17.57
C TRP A 223 -14.59 -32.84 17.21
N ALA A 224 -13.58 -32.25 16.57
CA ALA A 224 -13.52 -30.81 16.27
C ALA A 224 -14.78 -30.30 15.52
N ASN A 225 -15.21 -30.98 14.46
CA ASN A 225 -16.40 -30.58 13.68
C ASN A 225 -17.70 -30.74 14.48
N THR A 226 -17.73 -31.68 15.43
CA THR A 226 -18.86 -31.85 16.35
C THR A 226 -18.89 -30.71 17.37
N ALA A 227 -17.73 -30.30 17.88
CA ALA A 227 -17.61 -29.20 18.83
C ALA A 227 -18.12 -27.87 18.25
N THR A 228 -17.99 -27.64 16.93
CA THR A 228 -18.58 -26.50 16.22
C THR A 228 -20.10 -26.38 16.40
N LEU A 229 -20.78 -27.50 16.71
CA LEU A 229 -22.23 -27.55 16.93
C LEU A 229 -22.65 -27.23 18.38
N ALA A 230 -21.72 -27.01 19.31
CA ALA A 230 -22.04 -26.89 20.74
C ALA A 230 -23.06 -25.78 21.07
N ALA A 231 -23.01 -24.66 20.35
CA ALA A 231 -23.94 -23.54 20.51
C ALA A 231 -25.31 -23.74 19.82
N THR A 232 -25.50 -24.85 19.09
CA THR A 232 -26.74 -25.11 18.32
C THR A 232 -27.81 -25.84 19.12
N GLY A 233 -27.45 -26.49 20.22
CA GLY A 233 -28.32 -27.41 20.97
C GLY A 233 -28.49 -28.79 20.35
N ILE A 234 -27.80 -29.11 19.24
CA ILE A 234 -27.79 -30.44 18.61
C ILE A 234 -26.88 -31.39 19.40
N VAL A 235 -25.83 -30.86 20.02
CA VAL A 235 -24.88 -31.60 20.84
C VAL A 235 -24.56 -30.80 22.11
N THR A 236 -24.30 -31.50 23.20
CA THR A 236 -23.87 -30.90 24.47
C THR A 236 -22.59 -31.55 24.96
N GLN A 237 -21.66 -30.74 25.45
CA GLN A 237 -20.46 -31.25 26.10
C GLN A 237 -20.80 -31.83 27.48
N SER A 238 -20.29 -33.02 27.76
CA SER A 238 -20.40 -33.71 29.05
C SER A 238 -19.01 -33.93 29.66
N ALA A 239 -18.95 -34.43 30.90
CA ALA A 239 -17.68 -34.73 31.57
C ALA A 239 -16.85 -35.83 30.89
N THR A 240 -17.47 -36.66 30.05
CA THR A 240 -16.83 -37.80 29.38
C THR A 240 -16.80 -37.67 27.85
N GLY A 241 -17.03 -36.47 27.30
CA GLY A 241 -17.07 -36.21 25.87
C GLY A 241 -18.39 -35.59 25.41
N TRP A 242 -18.74 -35.76 24.14
CA TRP A 242 -19.91 -35.13 23.52
C TRP A 242 -21.15 -36.03 23.56
N VAL A 243 -22.32 -35.44 23.84
CA VAL A 243 -23.60 -36.16 23.89
C VAL A 243 -24.58 -35.52 22.90
N TRP A 244 -25.09 -36.33 21.98
CA TRP A 244 -26.10 -35.91 21.00
C TRP A 244 -27.47 -35.70 21.64
N ASN A 245 -28.10 -34.55 21.36
CA ASN A 245 -29.44 -34.24 21.82
C ASN A 245 -30.48 -34.98 20.96
N LYS A 246 -31.07 -36.05 21.51
CA LYS A 246 -32.11 -36.83 20.82
C LYS A 246 -33.34 -36.02 20.44
N ASP A 247 -33.67 -34.99 21.19
CA ASP A 247 -34.85 -34.15 20.92
C ASP A 247 -34.63 -33.20 19.73
N ALA A 248 -33.41 -33.10 19.21
CA ALA A 248 -33.11 -32.34 17.99
C ALA A 248 -33.43 -33.09 16.69
N PHE A 249 -33.83 -34.36 16.79
CA PHE A 249 -34.02 -35.25 15.64
C PHE A 249 -35.43 -35.84 15.60
N ASP A 250 -35.90 -36.16 14.40
CA ASP A 250 -37.14 -36.88 14.17
C ASP A 250 -36.97 -38.41 14.34
N ALA A 251 -38.08 -39.15 14.21
CA ALA A 251 -38.08 -40.60 14.36
C ALA A 251 -37.26 -41.36 13.28
N LYS A 252 -36.81 -40.68 12.21
CA LYS A 252 -35.95 -41.21 11.17
C LYS A 252 -34.49 -40.79 11.36
N GLY A 253 -34.18 -40.08 12.45
CA GLY A 253 -32.83 -39.58 12.75
C GLY A 253 -32.41 -38.37 11.90
N ALA A 254 -33.35 -37.66 11.27
CA ALA A 254 -33.09 -36.39 10.60
C ALA A 254 -33.29 -35.22 11.57
N LEU A 255 -32.53 -34.12 11.41
CA LEU A 255 -32.72 -32.93 12.23
C LEU A 255 -34.13 -32.36 12.09
N LEU A 256 -34.73 -31.91 13.19
CA LEU A 256 -35.98 -31.17 13.14
C LEU A 256 -35.75 -29.79 12.46
N PRO A 257 -36.76 -29.23 11.76
CA PRO A 257 -36.59 -28.00 10.97
C PRO A 257 -35.98 -26.82 11.74
N GLU A 258 -36.31 -26.66 13.02
CA GLU A 258 -35.79 -25.60 13.89
C GLU A 258 -34.28 -25.72 14.20
N TYR A 259 -33.69 -26.90 14.05
CA TYR A 259 -32.25 -27.15 14.23
C TYR A 259 -31.47 -27.08 12.91
N VAL A 260 -32.15 -27.00 11.75
CA VAL A 260 -31.51 -26.77 10.45
C VAL A 260 -31.16 -25.28 10.33
N ARG A 261 -30.02 -24.90 10.92
CA ARG A 261 -29.53 -23.50 10.97
C ARG A 261 -28.44 -23.19 9.94
N VAL A 262 -28.42 -23.96 8.85
CA VAL A 262 -27.49 -23.77 7.74
C VAL A 262 -27.91 -22.55 6.89
N GLN A 263 -26.95 -21.71 6.52
CA GLN A 263 -27.12 -20.45 5.79
C GLN A 263 -25.96 -20.17 4.82
N ASP A 264 -26.07 -19.07 4.07
CA ASP A 264 -24.96 -18.53 3.29
C ASP A 264 -23.88 -17.94 4.21
N PRO A 265 -22.59 -18.02 3.85
CA PRO A 265 -21.52 -17.48 4.68
C PRO A 265 -21.65 -15.97 4.90
N THR A 266 -21.46 -15.54 6.15
CA THR A 266 -21.52 -14.12 6.54
C THR A 266 -20.14 -13.58 6.89
N ASN A 267 -20.04 -12.26 6.99
CA ASN A 267 -18.83 -11.57 7.47
C ASN A 267 -18.37 -12.07 8.84
N ALA A 268 -19.30 -12.44 9.73
CA ALA A 268 -18.99 -12.97 11.05
C ALA A 268 -18.41 -14.40 10.99
N ASN A 269 -18.76 -15.19 9.97
CA ASN A 269 -18.13 -16.47 9.71
C ASN A 269 -16.67 -16.28 9.29
N CYS A 270 -16.41 -15.38 8.34
CA CYS A 270 -15.06 -15.06 7.89
C CYS A 270 -14.17 -14.49 9.01
N ALA A 271 -14.77 -13.71 9.93
CA ALA A 271 -14.06 -13.08 11.05
C ALA A 271 -13.41 -14.08 12.02
N GLN A 272 -13.89 -15.33 12.06
CA GLN A 272 -13.40 -16.34 13.01
C GLN A 272 -11.93 -16.71 12.82
N CYS A 273 -11.40 -16.55 11.61
CA CYS A 273 -10.03 -16.96 11.26
C CYS A 273 -9.16 -15.83 10.68
N HIS A 274 -9.76 -14.77 10.12
CA HIS A 274 -9.01 -13.75 9.35
C HIS A 274 -8.59 -12.53 10.17
N GLY A 275 -9.54 -11.79 10.74
CA GLY A 275 -9.26 -10.52 11.40
C GLY A 275 -10.53 -9.87 11.92
N LEU A 276 -10.40 -8.65 12.45
CA LEU A 276 -11.50 -7.98 13.09
C LEU A 276 -12.54 -7.50 12.07
N VAL A 277 -13.66 -8.21 12.05
CA VAL A 277 -14.88 -7.79 11.34
C VAL A 277 -15.96 -7.48 12.37
N HIS A 278 -16.49 -6.27 12.32
CA HIS A 278 -17.48 -5.80 13.28
C HIS A 278 -18.72 -5.28 12.55
N THR A 279 -19.78 -6.09 12.59
CA THR A 279 -21.04 -5.86 11.90
C THR A 279 -22.15 -5.30 12.80
N ASP A 280 -21.99 -5.38 14.12
CA ASP A 280 -22.98 -4.87 15.07
C ASP A 280 -22.78 -3.36 15.31
N ALA A 281 -23.66 -2.54 14.75
CA ALA A 281 -23.58 -1.10 14.93
C ALA A 281 -23.91 -0.63 16.37
N ALA A 282 -24.55 -1.46 17.20
CA ALA A 282 -25.00 -1.09 18.54
C ALA A 282 -23.91 -1.22 19.61
N THR A 283 -22.99 -2.17 19.45
CA THR A 283 -21.86 -2.36 20.37
C THR A 283 -20.64 -1.55 19.89
N PRO A 284 -19.99 -0.76 20.75
CA PRO A 284 -18.75 -0.08 20.35
C PRO A 284 -17.65 -1.08 20.03
N LEU A 285 -17.00 -0.93 18.87
CA LEU A 285 -15.85 -1.74 18.47
C LEU A 285 -14.68 -1.51 19.43
N THR A 286 -14.09 -2.58 19.96
CA THR A 286 -12.87 -2.51 20.76
C THR A 286 -11.71 -3.21 20.06
N LEU A 287 -10.50 -2.79 20.38
CA LEU A 287 -9.25 -3.38 19.89
C LEU A 287 -8.29 -3.53 21.08
N THR A 288 -7.50 -4.60 21.04
CA THR A 288 -6.47 -4.89 22.04
C THR A 288 -5.16 -5.07 21.28
N GLY A 289 -4.29 -4.04 21.30
CA GLY A 289 -2.96 -4.06 20.70
C GLY A 289 -2.89 -4.73 19.31
N CYS A 290 -1.81 -5.47 19.07
CA CYS A 290 -1.60 -6.27 17.88
C CYS A 290 -1.95 -7.76 18.12
N ASP A 291 -3.14 -8.02 18.67
CA ASP A 291 -3.57 -9.36 19.06
C ASP A 291 -3.67 -10.34 17.87
N MET A 292 -2.88 -11.41 17.95
CA MET A 292 -2.82 -12.48 16.96
C MET A 292 -4.07 -13.37 16.92
N THR A 293 -5.07 -13.20 17.80
CA THR A 293 -6.41 -13.77 17.54
C THR A 293 -7.05 -13.17 16.28
N ASN A 294 -6.62 -11.96 15.86
CA ASN A 294 -7.06 -11.27 14.65
C ASN A 294 -5.87 -11.03 13.70
N PRO A 295 -5.29 -12.07 13.07
CA PRO A 295 -3.99 -12.00 12.41
C PRO A 295 -3.90 -10.96 11.29
N GLN A 296 -4.95 -10.78 10.49
CA GLN A 296 -4.97 -9.73 9.47
C GLN A 296 -4.91 -8.34 10.12
N THR A 297 -5.72 -8.09 11.15
CA THR A 297 -5.71 -6.81 11.87
C THR A 297 -4.35 -6.59 12.54
N ALA A 298 -3.81 -7.59 13.23
CA ALA A 298 -2.51 -7.52 13.87
C ALA A 298 -1.38 -7.20 12.87
N THR A 299 -1.39 -7.80 11.67
CA THR A 299 -0.29 -7.59 10.70
C THR A 299 -0.44 -6.38 9.80
N THR A 300 -1.64 -5.79 9.69
CA THR A 300 -1.92 -4.71 8.72
C THR A 300 -2.65 -3.49 9.27
N GLY A 301 -3.20 -3.55 10.48
CA GLY A 301 -4.09 -2.52 11.01
C GLY A 301 -5.46 -2.46 10.33
N GLN A 302 -5.81 -3.46 9.51
CA GLN A 302 -7.09 -3.49 8.81
C GLN A 302 -8.23 -3.90 9.75
N VAL A 303 -9.23 -3.03 9.88
CA VAL A 303 -10.52 -3.30 10.53
C VAL A 303 -11.66 -3.22 9.52
N ILE A 304 -12.53 -4.22 9.48
CA ILE A 304 -13.67 -4.26 8.55
C ILE A 304 -14.93 -3.90 9.35
N SER A 305 -15.33 -2.63 9.30
CA SER A 305 -16.54 -2.18 9.99
C SER A 305 -17.17 -0.94 9.35
N GLY A 306 -18.50 -0.93 9.28
CA GLY A 306 -19.27 0.26 8.93
C GLY A 306 -19.44 1.26 10.07
N GLN A 307 -19.06 0.89 11.30
CA GLN A 307 -19.14 1.78 12.46
C GLN A 307 -18.22 2.99 12.28
N LYS A 308 -18.67 4.17 12.74
CA LYS A 308 -17.83 5.37 12.77
C LYS A 308 -16.70 5.21 13.76
N ILE A 309 -15.49 5.61 13.37
CA ILE A 309 -14.30 5.47 14.23
C ILE A 309 -14.49 6.21 15.57
N SER A 310 -15.06 7.41 15.51
CA SER A 310 -15.44 8.21 16.69
C SER A 310 -16.41 7.52 17.65
N ALA A 311 -17.22 6.57 17.17
CA ALA A 311 -18.19 5.82 17.96
C ALA A 311 -17.64 4.48 18.51
N SER A 312 -16.41 4.11 18.15
CA SER A 312 -15.76 2.90 18.67
C SER A 312 -15.50 3.00 20.18
N GLY A 313 -15.15 1.88 20.82
CA GLY A 313 -14.62 1.82 22.18
C GLY A 313 -13.10 2.00 22.27
N VAL A 314 -12.41 2.16 21.13
CA VAL A 314 -10.94 2.24 21.04
C VAL A 314 -10.41 3.56 21.60
N ASN A 315 -9.30 3.55 22.35
CA ASN A 315 -8.65 4.76 22.86
C ASN A 315 -7.80 5.43 21.78
N LEU A 316 -8.42 6.25 20.92
CA LEU A 316 -7.77 6.86 19.75
C LEU A 316 -7.39 8.33 19.97
N ALA A 317 -6.21 8.70 19.48
CA ALA A 317 -5.82 10.09 19.34
C ALA A 317 -6.82 10.84 18.44
N ASN A 318 -7.25 12.04 18.87
CA ASN A 318 -8.21 12.89 18.15
C ASN A 318 -9.52 12.20 17.75
N LYS A 319 -9.95 11.16 18.48
CA LYS A 319 -11.12 10.33 18.17
C LYS A 319 -12.39 11.09 17.80
N ALA A 320 -12.69 12.19 18.51
CA ALA A 320 -13.89 12.99 18.28
C ALA A 320 -13.96 13.59 16.85
N GLY A 321 -12.81 13.79 16.20
CA GLY A 321 -12.74 14.26 14.81
C GLY A 321 -12.95 13.16 13.76
N LEU A 322 -12.86 11.88 14.13
CA LEU A 322 -12.86 10.75 13.20
C LEU A 322 -14.30 10.31 12.86
N SER A 323 -14.97 11.10 12.03
CA SER A 323 -16.39 10.93 11.66
C SER A 323 -16.65 9.93 10.50
N ARG A 324 -15.59 9.41 9.88
CA ARG A 324 -15.65 8.34 8.87
C ARG A 324 -15.86 6.96 9.51
N SER A 325 -16.32 5.99 8.70
CA SER A 325 -16.28 4.58 9.08
C SER A 325 -14.85 4.03 9.04
N TRP A 326 -14.63 2.87 9.66
CA TRP A 326 -13.39 2.11 9.49
C TRP A 326 -13.19 1.75 8.01
N ASP A 327 -14.22 1.14 7.39
CA ASP A 327 -14.23 0.79 5.97
C ASP A 327 -15.53 1.28 5.29
N VAL A 328 -15.43 1.95 4.14
CA VAL A 328 -16.58 2.44 3.40
C VAL A 328 -17.39 1.32 2.75
N HIS A 329 -16.77 0.21 2.35
CA HIS A 329 -17.48 -0.93 1.78
C HIS A 329 -18.35 -1.61 2.82
N ALA A 330 -17.84 -1.75 4.06
CA ALA A 330 -18.63 -2.23 5.18
C ALA A 330 -19.76 -1.26 5.58
N GLU A 331 -19.54 0.07 5.52
CA GLU A 331 -20.61 1.08 5.68
C GLU A 331 -21.72 0.91 4.63
N ARG A 332 -21.36 0.45 3.43
CA ARG A 332 -22.29 0.17 2.33
C ARG A 332 -22.83 -1.26 2.30
N GLN A 333 -22.61 -2.03 3.37
CA GLN A 333 -23.11 -3.39 3.55
C GLN A 333 -22.59 -4.39 2.52
N LEU A 334 -21.42 -4.13 1.93
CA LEU A 334 -20.76 -5.12 1.09
C LEU A 334 -20.25 -6.27 1.98
N ALA A 335 -20.60 -7.50 1.62
CA ALA A 335 -20.16 -8.70 2.33
C ALA A 335 -18.81 -9.19 1.81
N CYS A 336 -18.08 -9.94 2.64
CA CYS A 336 -16.82 -10.58 2.24
C CYS A 336 -17.03 -11.45 0.99
N THR A 337 -18.14 -12.19 0.93
CA THR A 337 -18.51 -13.09 -0.18
C THR A 337 -18.88 -12.37 -1.47
N ASP A 338 -19.20 -11.07 -1.44
CA ASP A 338 -19.45 -10.29 -2.66
C ASP A 338 -18.17 -10.06 -3.48
N CYS A 339 -17.02 -10.02 -2.78
CA CYS A 339 -15.69 -9.90 -3.37
C CYS A 339 -14.98 -11.26 -3.46
N HIS A 340 -15.08 -12.07 -2.41
CA HIS A 340 -14.50 -13.41 -2.27
C HIS A 340 -15.52 -14.51 -2.59
N TYR A 341 -16.10 -14.46 -3.79
CA TYR A 341 -17.11 -15.42 -4.23
C TYR A 341 -16.50 -16.75 -4.72
N ALA A 342 -17.27 -17.83 -4.70
CA ALA A 342 -16.91 -19.08 -5.35
C ALA A 342 -16.76 -18.88 -6.88
N LEU A 343 -15.65 -19.32 -7.47
CA LEU A 343 -15.31 -18.98 -8.86
C LEU A 343 -16.30 -19.48 -9.91
N ASN A 344 -17.07 -20.52 -9.59
CA ASN A 344 -18.12 -21.05 -10.45
C ASN A 344 -19.53 -20.58 -10.06
N ASN A 345 -19.65 -19.57 -9.19
CA ASN A 345 -20.94 -19.01 -8.81
C ASN A 345 -21.61 -18.35 -10.02
N PRO A 346 -22.80 -18.81 -10.47
CA PRO A 346 -23.42 -18.35 -11.72
C PRO A 346 -23.87 -16.87 -11.71
N MET A 347 -23.94 -16.23 -10.53
CA MET A 347 -24.26 -14.82 -10.38
C MET A 347 -23.02 -13.92 -10.53
N HIS A 348 -21.87 -14.35 -10.01
CA HIS A 348 -20.66 -13.53 -9.95
C HIS A 348 -19.64 -13.88 -11.03
N ALA A 349 -19.57 -15.16 -11.42
CA ALA A 349 -18.66 -15.67 -12.43
C ALA A 349 -18.91 -14.96 -13.77
N GLN A 350 -17.88 -14.30 -14.28
CA GLN A 350 -17.82 -13.79 -15.63
C GLN A 350 -16.79 -14.62 -16.39
N GLU A 351 -17.15 -15.09 -17.59
CA GLU A 351 -16.16 -15.72 -18.46
C GLU A 351 -15.06 -14.72 -18.80
N SER A 352 -13.81 -15.13 -18.64
CA SER A 352 -12.67 -14.32 -19.05
C SER A 352 -12.68 -14.12 -20.57
N ASP A 353 -12.11 -13.01 -21.05
CA ASP A 353 -11.91 -12.77 -22.49
C ASP A 353 -11.09 -13.88 -23.18
N LYS A 354 -10.30 -14.64 -22.42
CA LYS A 354 -9.51 -15.78 -22.92
C LYS A 354 -10.35 -17.02 -23.20
N THR A 355 -11.44 -17.22 -22.45
CA THR A 355 -12.30 -18.40 -22.54
C THR A 355 -13.57 -18.15 -23.36
N ARG A 356 -14.01 -16.88 -23.40
CA ARG A 356 -15.15 -16.45 -24.22
C ARG A 356 -14.77 -16.52 -25.70
N PRO A 357 -15.54 -17.22 -26.56
CA PRO A 357 -15.32 -17.19 -27.99
C PRO A 357 -15.25 -15.75 -28.52
N SER A 358 -14.23 -15.42 -29.32
CA SER A 358 -13.94 -14.04 -29.74
C SER A 358 -15.07 -13.34 -30.52
N HIS A 359 -16.06 -14.09 -31.00
CA HIS A 359 -17.25 -13.57 -31.68
C HIS A 359 -18.43 -13.27 -30.74
N LEU A 360 -18.34 -13.63 -29.46
CA LEU A 360 -19.37 -13.38 -28.46
C LEU A 360 -18.99 -12.18 -27.59
N LEU A 361 -19.88 -11.19 -27.55
CA LEU A 361 -19.80 -10.11 -26.56
C LEU A 361 -20.29 -10.56 -25.16
N TYR A 362 -21.09 -11.63 -25.14
CA TYR A 362 -21.67 -12.21 -23.94
C TYR A 362 -21.98 -13.68 -24.21
N ASP A 363 -21.53 -14.58 -23.33
CA ASP A 363 -21.87 -16.00 -23.39
C ASP A 363 -23.05 -16.28 -22.43
N PRO A 364 -24.21 -16.75 -22.93
CA PRO A 364 -25.35 -17.08 -22.09
C PRO A 364 -25.19 -18.42 -21.35
N ARG A 365 -24.19 -19.25 -21.69
CA ARG A 365 -23.96 -20.54 -21.05
C ARG A 365 -23.39 -20.31 -19.64
N ARG A 366 -24.20 -20.56 -18.62
CA ARG A 366 -23.79 -20.54 -17.21
C ARG A 366 -24.12 -21.87 -16.57
N LEU A 367 -23.42 -22.21 -15.49
CA LEU A 367 -23.79 -23.36 -14.65
C LEU A 367 -25.24 -23.20 -14.19
N ASP A 368 -25.98 -24.31 -14.19
CA ASP A 368 -27.28 -24.36 -13.52
C ASP A 368 -27.08 -24.18 -12.01
N ILE A 369 -28.06 -23.57 -11.33
CA ILE A 369 -27.95 -23.34 -9.89
C ILE A 369 -27.87 -24.65 -9.11
N GLY A 370 -28.54 -25.71 -9.55
CA GLY A 370 -28.45 -27.03 -8.93
C GLY A 370 -27.06 -27.64 -9.07
N GLU A 371 -26.43 -27.50 -10.24
CA GLU A 371 -25.05 -27.97 -10.49
C GLU A 371 -24.03 -27.18 -9.63
N TYR A 372 -24.22 -25.87 -9.51
CA TYR A 372 -23.41 -25.04 -8.62
C TYR A 372 -23.58 -25.43 -7.14
N LEU A 373 -24.82 -25.70 -6.71
CA LEU A 373 -25.08 -26.12 -5.33
C LEU A 373 -24.49 -27.51 -5.05
N GLU A 374 -24.48 -28.43 -6.00
CA GLU A 374 -23.84 -29.74 -5.85
C GLU A 374 -22.30 -29.61 -5.79
N ARG A 375 -21.72 -28.76 -6.63
CA ARG A 375 -20.25 -28.60 -6.80
C ARG A 375 -19.77 -27.15 -6.67
N PRO A 376 -19.97 -26.46 -5.53
CA PRO A 376 -19.47 -25.11 -5.36
C PRO A 376 -17.94 -25.10 -5.22
N ASN A 377 -17.25 -24.32 -6.05
CA ASN A 377 -15.81 -24.20 -6.01
C ASN A 377 -15.38 -23.32 -4.81
N HIS A 378 -14.72 -23.92 -3.81
CA HIS A 378 -14.27 -23.25 -2.59
C HIS A 378 -12.88 -22.62 -2.70
N ASN A 379 -12.30 -22.63 -3.89
CA ASN A 379 -11.22 -21.73 -4.24
C ASN A 379 -11.82 -20.35 -4.46
N PHE A 380 -12.04 -19.61 -3.38
CA PHE A 380 -12.69 -18.30 -3.45
C PHE A 380 -11.87 -17.30 -4.24
N ALA A 381 -12.57 -16.40 -4.94
CA ALA A 381 -11.97 -15.30 -5.66
C ALA A 381 -11.07 -14.49 -4.72
N ARG A 382 -9.86 -14.16 -5.19
CA ARG A 382 -8.87 -13.47 -4.37
C ARG A 382 -8.08 -12.43 -5.14
N GLY A 383 -7.76 -11.35 -4.44
CA GLY A 383 -6.92 -10.28 -4.96
C GLY A 383 -5.43 -10.63 -4.99
N GLN A 384 -4.63 -9.66 -5.38
CA GLN A 384 -3.17 -9.73 -5.38
C GLN A 384 -2.64 -9.21 -4.05
N SER A 385 -2.03 -10.09 -3.25
CA SER A 385 -1.56 -9.77 -1.90
C SER A 385 -0.21 -10.46 -1.64
N ALA A 386 0.67 -9.79 -0.90
CA ALA A 386 1.99 -10.31 -0.51
C ALA A 386 1.92 -11.44 0.51
N GLN A 387 0.85 -11.48 1.31
CA GLN A 387 0.71 -12.42 2.42
C GLN A 387 0.35 -13.84 2.00
N TYR A 388 -0.22 -14.01 0.81
CA TYR A 388 -0.83 -15.28 0.40
C TYR A 388 -0.16 -15.82 -0.85
N THR A 389 0.67 -16.83 -0.68
CA THR A 389 1.49 -17.45 -1.74
C THR A 389 0.92 -18.77 -2.29
N ILE A 390 -0.11 -19.32 -1.65
CA ILE A 390 -0.85 -20.51 -2.12
C ILE A 390 -1.72 -20.23 -3.34
N ALA A 391 -2.00 -21.25 -4.16
CA ALA A 391 -2.85 -21.19 -5.37
C ALA A 391 -2.55 -19.95 -6.25
N PRO A 392 -1.29 -19.76 -6.66
CA PRO A 392 -0.86 -18.56 -7.38
C PRO A 392 -1.60 -18.33 -8.70
N GLU A 393 -2.13 -19.38 -9.31
CA GLU A 393 -2.97 -19.34 -10.52
C GLU A 393 -4.31 -18.63 -10.32
N LEU A 394 -4.75 -18.44 -9.07
CA LEU A 394 -6.00 -17.77 -8.70
C LEU A 394 -5.81 -16.32 -8.27
N LYS A 395 -4.57 -15.83 -8.26
CA LYS A 395 -4.29 -14.40 -8.07
C LYS A 395 -5.05 -13.62 -9.14
N ASP A 396 -5.74 -12.54 -8.74
CA ASP A 396 -6.54 -11.66 -9.63
C ASP A 396 -7.89 -12.22 -10.11
N THR A 397 -8.39 -13.27 -9.47
CA THR A 397 -9.75 -13.76 -9.74
C THR A 397 -10.84 -12.91 -9.09
N MET A 398 -10.49 -12.12 -8.08
CA MET A 398 -11.35 -11.12 -7.45
C MET A 398 -11.50 -9.88 -8.34
N ARG A 399 -12.70 -9.31 -8.37
CA ARG A 399 -12.94 -8.01 -9.03
C ARG A 399 -12.07 -6.92 -8.40
N ARG A 400 -11.43 -6.11 -9.24
CA ARG A 400 -10.60 -4.98 -8.81
C ARG A 400 -11.44 -3.72 -8.66
N CYS A 401 -10.86 -2.66 -8.10
CA CYS A 401 -11.54 -1.38 -7.89
C CYS A 401 -12.18 -0.85 -9.18
N GLU A 402 -11.46 -0.90 -10.30
CA GLU A 402 -11.89 -0.45 -11.61
C GLU A 402 -12.98 -1.31 -12.26
N SER A 403 -13.24 -2.52 -11.74
CA SER A 403 -14.37 -3.35 -12.17
C SER A 403 -15.71 -2.80 -11.67
N CYS A 404 -15.68 -2.00 -10.61
CA CYS A 404 -16.88 -1.42 -9.96
C CYS A 404 -16.89 0.12 -9.96
N HIS A 405 -15.73 0.76 -10.09
CA HIS A 405 -15.56 2.21 -10.02
C HIS A 405 -14.94 2.77 -11.30
N THR A 406 -15.31 3.99 -11.67
CA THR A 406 -14.69 4.71 -12.79
C THR A 406 -13.70 5.76 -12.30
N ALA A 407 -12.50 5.75 -12.88
CA ALA A 407 -11.46 6.73 -12.56
C ALA A 407 -11.84 8.15 -13.03
N GLU A 408 -12.69 8.28 -14.06
CA GLU A 408 -13.15 9.56 -14.62
C GLU A 408 -13.76 10.52 -13.57
N SER A 409 -14.35 9.96 -12.51
CA SER A 409 -14.90 10.73 -11.39
C SER A 409 -13.85 11.62 -10.69
N HIS A 410 -12.56 11.32 -10.84
CA HIS A 410 -11.45 12.08 -10.26
C HIS A 410 -10.97 13.26 -11.12
N SER A 411 -11.41 13.36 -12.38
CA SER A 411 -10.98 14.42 -13.32
C SER A 411 -11.25 15.85 -12.81
N SER A 412 -12.23 15.99 -11.92
CA SER A 412 -12.58 17.26 -11.28
C SER A 412 -11.50 17.81 -10.35
N TRP A 413 -10.57 16.99 -9.86
CA TRP A 413 -9.51 17.41 -8.93
C TRP A 413 -8.11 16.88 -9.30
N LEU A 414 -8.01 15.68 -9.86
CA LEU A 414 -6.74 15.04 -10.22
C LEU A 414 -6.44 15.29 -11.71
N PRO A 415 -5.44 16.13 -12.05
CA PRO A 415 -5.01 16.27 -13.43
C PRO A 415 -4.31 14.97 -13.87
N TYR A 416 -4.39 14.65 -15.16
CA TYR A 416 -3.76 13.46 -15.74
C TYR A 416 -4.14 12.14 -15.04
N VAL A 417 -5.44 11.87 -14.91
CA VAL A 417 -5.97 10.70 -14.18
C VAL A 417 -5.34 9.39 -14.65
N ASP A 418 -5.33 9.12 -15.95
CA ASP A 418 -4.82 7.83 -16.47
C ASP A 418 -3.33 7.65 -16.17
N ARG A 419 -2.54 8.75 -16.19
CA ARG A 419 -1.13 8.68 -15.82
C ARG A 419 -0.95 8.34 -14.34
N HIS A 420 -1.80 8.89 -13.46
CA HIS A 420 -1.78 8.54 -12.06
C HIS A 420 -2.22 7.10 -11.84
N MET A 421 -3.28 6.63 -12.49
CA MET A 421 -3.76 5.24 -12.35
C MET A 421 -2.79 4.22 -12.96
N ALA A 422 -1.90 4.64 -13.87
CA ALA A 422 -0.81 3.79 -14.37
C ALA A 422 0.34 3.61 -13.37
N VAL A 423 0.41 4.41 -12.29
CA VAL A 423 1.52 4.41 -11.32
C VAL A 423 1.03 4.15 -9.89
N LEU A 424 -0.17 4.59 -9.54
CA LEU A 424 -0.77 4.46 -8.22
C LEU A 424 -1.93 3.47 -8.27
N SER A 425 -1.99 2.57 -7.30
CA SER A 425 -3.20 1.80 -7.02
C SER A 425 -4.28 2.71 -6.39
N CYS A 426 -5.55 2.29 -6.43
CA CYS A 426 -6.64 3.07 -5.81
C CYS A 426 -6.41 3.23 -4.30
N GLU A 427 -5.93 2.16 -3.65
CA GLU A 427 -5.64 2.08 -2.23
C GLU A 427 -4.60 3.11 -1.79
N SER A 428 -3.63 3.46 -2.64
CA SER A 428 -2.63 4.50 -2.35
C SER A 428 -3.23 5.89 -2.05
N CYS A 429 -4.43 6.18 -2.59
CA CYS A 429 -5.16 7.43 -2.28
C CYS A 429 -6.30 7.21 -1.27
N HIS A 430 -6.87 6.00 -1.24
CA HIS A 430 -8.07 5.69 -0.47
C HIS A 430 -7.79 4.98 0.87
N VAL A 431 -6.54 4.65 1.17
CA VAL A 431 -6.09 4.15 2.48
C VAL A 431 -4.85 4.94 2.95
N PRO A 432 -4.96 6.26 3.14
CA PRO A 432 -3.79 7.09 3.46
C PRO A 432 -3.31 6.96 4.92
N HIS A 433 -4.15 6.43 5.81
CA HIS A 433 -3.85 6.25 7.24
C HIS A 433 -4.70 5.11 7.80
N LEU A 434 -4.08 4.28 8.64
CA LEU A 434 -4.73 3.20 9.38
C LEU A 434 -4.89 3.63 10.83
N TYR A 435 -6.07 3.40 11.41
CA TYR A 435 -6.39 3.84 12.77
C TYR A 435 -6.32 2.71 13.81
N ALA A 436 -6.02 1.48 13.39
CA ALA A 436 -5.69 0.40 14.29
C ALA A 436 -4.16 0.19 14.30
N PRO A 437 -3.59 -0.26 15.43
CA PRO A 437 -2.19 -0.62 15.47
C PRO A 437 -1.91 -1.86 14.63
N ALA A 438 -0.65 -2.07 14.30
CA ALA A 438 -0.18 -3.27 13.62
C ALA A 438 1.21 -3.64 14.13
N ILE A 439 1.59 -4.91 14.03
CA ILE A 439 2.92 -5.38 14.39
C ILE A 439 3.96 -4.58 13.59
N GLU A 440 4.94 -4.04 14.29
CA GLU A 440 6.15 -3.44 13.72
C GLU A 440 7.26 -4.48 13.65
N THR A 441 7.52 -5.12 14.79
CA THR A 441 8.63 -6.04 15.01
C THR A 441 8.21 -7.25 15.81
N VAL A 442 8.78 -8.40 15.49
CA VAL A 442 8.79 -9.59 16.36
C VAL A 442 10.23 -10.01 16.62
N ASP A 443 10.71 -9.83 17.84
CA ASP A 443 12.08 -10.17 18.24
C ASP A 443 12.09 -11.49 19.03
N TRP A 444 12.42 -12.59 18.35
CA TRP A 444 12.65 -13.90 18.96
C TRP A 444 14.10 -14.12 19.36
N THR A 445 14.96 -13.10 19.25
CA THR A 445 16.32 -13.22 19.74
C THR A 445 16.39 -13.17 21.26
N VAL A 446 15.33 -12.61 21.88
CA VAL A 446 15.08 -12.56 23.32
C VAL A 446 13.71 -13.14 23.67
N LEU A 447 13.54 -13.61 24.91
CA LEU A 447 12.26 -14.14 25.40
C LEU A 447 11.75 -13.39 26.64
N ASP A 448 10.47 -13.05 26.65
CA ASP A 448 9.76 -12.51 27.81
C ASP A 448 9.59 -13.57 28.92
N ALA A 449 9.07 -13.18 30.08
CA ALA A 449 8.89 -14.11 31.20
C ALA A 449 7.91 -15.27 30.91
N ASN A 450 7.13 -15.20 29.83
CA ASN A 450 6.24 -16.26 29.37
C ASN A 450 6.91 -17.19 28.35
N GLY A 451 8.18 -16.96 28.02
CA GLY A 451 8.92 -17.72 27.02
C GLY A 451 8.50 -17.41 25.57
N SER A 452 7.96 -16.22 25.33
CA SER A 452 7.54 -15.72 24.01
C SER A 452 8.47 -14.62 23.50
N GLY A 453 8.58 -14.48 22.18
CA GLY A 453 9.32 -13.38 21.56
C GLY A 453 8.67 -12.02 21.89
N VAL A 454 9.48 -10.96 21.89
CA VAL A 454 9.01 -9.61 22.20
C VAL A 454 8.38 -9.00 20.95
N ILE A 455 7.10 -8.63 21.05
CA ILE A 455 6.35 -8.00 19.96
C ILE A 455 6.26 -6.49 20.23
N SER A 456 6.59 -5.70 19.22
CA SER A 456 6.38 -4.25 19.22
C SER A 456 5.27 -3.87 18.25
N CYS A 457 4.38 -3.00 18.70
CA CYS A 457 3.28 -2.46 17.89
C CYS A 457 3.63 -1.08 17.33
N ARG A 458 3.25 -0.85 16.07
CA ARG A 458 3.22 0.45 15.41
C ARG A 458 1.90 1.16 15.67
N GLY A 459 1.95 2.49 15.72
CA GLY A 459 0.76 3.34 15.80
C GLY A 459 0.15 3.40 17.20
N VAL A 460 0.97 3.16 18.22
CA VAL A 460 0.68 3.31 19.65
C VAL A 460 1.68 4.28 20.28
N GLU A 461 1.27 4.98 21.34
CA GLU A 461 2.14 5.92 22.08
C GLU A 461 3.34 5.20 22.73
N GLU A 462 3.12 3.98 23.25
CA GLU A 462 4.16 3.14 23.84
C GLU A 462 4.26 1.81 23.06
N PRO A 463 5.42 1.47 22.45
CA PRO A 463 5.58 0.31 21.56
C PRO A 463 5.24 -1.06 22.19
N GLY A 464 5.41 -1.20 23.52
CA GLY A 464 5.02 -2.37 24.31
C GLY A 464 3.56 -2.36 24.78
N GLY A 465 2.82 -1.28 24.49
CA GLY A 465 1.44 -1.07 24.93
C GLY A 465 0.43 -1.92 24.16
N GLY A 466 0.05 -3.07 24.71
CA GLY A 466 -0.95 -3.98 24.13
C GLY A 466 -2.37 -3.89 24.71
N ASP A 467 -2.56 -3.16 25.80
CA ASP A 467 -3.84 -3.14 26.52
C ASP A 467 -4.87 -2.18 25.90
N VAL A 468 -6.14 -2.40 26.22
CA VAL A 468 -7.28 -1.55 25.78
C VAL A 468 -7.11 -0.07 26.20
N GLY A 469 -6.28 0.20 27.21
CA GLY A 469 -5.97 1.54 27.71
C GLY A 469 -4.94 2.31 26.89
N THR A 470 -4.14 1.65 26.04
CA THR A 470 -3.07 2.30 25.27
C THR A 470 -3.64 3.33 24.30
N LEU A 471 -3.03 4.52 24.23
CA LEU A 471 -3.40 5.52 23.23
C LEU A 471 -2.92 5.07 21.84
N ILE A 472 -3.87 4.92 20.91
CA ILE A 472 -3.62 4.53 19.53
C ILE A 472 -3.62 5.79 18.66
N GLU A 473 -2.53 6.03 17.95
CA GLU A 473 -2.38 7.12 16.97
C GLU A 473 -2.66 6.63 15.54
N GLY A 474 -2.49 5.33 15.30
CA GLY A 474 -2.50 4.75 13.97
C GLY A 474 -1.21 5.03 13.20
N PHE A 475 -1.15 4.67 11.93
CA PHE A 475 0.06 4.84 11.12
C PHE A 475 -0.23 5.04 9.63
N THR A 476 0.71 5.69 8.95
CA THR A 476 0.72 5.83 7.50
C THR A 476 1.39 4.60 6.88
N PRO A 477 0.73 3.88 5.95
CA PRO A 477 1.34 2.73 5.29
C PRO A 477 2.43 3.18 4.32
N VAL A 478 3.42 2.32 4.10
CA VAL A 478 4.45 2.58 3.08
C VAL A 478 3.92 2.22 1.71
N LEU A 479 4.25 3.03 0.70
CA LEU A 479 3.91 2.74 -0.69
C LEU A 479 5.04 1.98 -1.36
N LEU A 480 4.78 0.75 -1.77
CA LEU A 480 5.76 -0.11 -2.46
C LEU A 480 5.27 -0.43 -3.87
N MET A 481 6.23 -0.58 -4.79
CA MET A 481 5.92 -0.96 -6.15
C MET A 481 5.46 -2.42 -6.18
N ARG A 482 4.17 -2.66 -6.37
CA ARG A 482 3.59 -3.99 -6.50
C ARG A 482 3.71 -4.49 -7.94
N ASP A 483 4.19 -5.70 -8.10
CA ASP A 483 4.14 -6.43 -9.36
C ASP A 483 2.73 -6.99 -9.56
N ASN A 484 1.98 -6.38 -10.49
CA ASN A 484 0.64 -6.83 -10.82
C ASN A 484 0.69 -8.01 -11.81
N ILE A 485 -0.32 -8.88 -11.75
CA ILE A 485 -0.36 -10.09 -12.60
C ILE A 485 -0.47 -9.80 -14.10
N ASP A 486 -0.99 -8.63 -14.47
CA ASP A 486 -1.10 -8.17 -15.85
C ASP A 486 0.25 -7.68 -16.41
N GLY A 487 1.32 -7.78 -15.63
CA GLY A 487 2.66 -7.30 -15.96
C GLY A 487 2.83 -5.80 -15.71
N GLY A 488 1.80 -5.11 -15.22
CA GLY A 488 1.89 -3.74 -14.76
C GLY A 488 2.56 -3.64 -13.39
N GLN A 489 2.98 -2.43 -13.04
CA GLN A 489 3.49 -2.11 -11.71
C GLN A 489 2.78 -0.87 -11.18
N GLN A 490 2.35 -0.92 -9.93
CA GLN A 490 1.70 0.20 -9.26
C GLN A 490 2.17 0.31 -7.81
N LEU A 491 2.34 1.53 -7.33
CA LEU A 491 2.53 1.80 -5.92
C LEU A 491 1.24 1.48 -5.17
N ALA A 492 1.34 0.60 -4.17
CA ALA A 492 0.25 0.16 -3.31
C ALA A 492 0.68 0.22 -1.83
N PRO A 493 -0.26 0.33 -0.87
CA PRO A 493 0.05 0.46 0.54
C PRO A 493 0.35 -0.90 1.21
N TYR A 494 1.38 -0.91 2.06
CA TYR A 494 1.81 -2.04 2.85
C TYR A 494 2.11 -1.64 4.30
N ASN A 495 1.92 -2.57 5.23
CA ASN A 495 2.67 -2.57 6.49
C ASN A 495 3.90 -3.47 6.33
N LEU A 496 5.02 -3.07 6.91
CA LEU A 496 6.23 -3.89 6.98
C LEU A 496 6.39 -4.42 8.40
N VAL A 497 6.44 -5.74 8.52
CA VAL A 497 6.77 -6.44 9.77
C VAL A 497 8.19 -6.96 9.65
N SER A 498 9.04 -6.56 10.58
CA SER A 498 10.38 -7.12 10.73
C SER A 498 10.37 -8.25 11.76
N ALA A 499 11.20 -9.26 11.56
CA ALA A 499 11.39 -10.29 12.55
C ALA A 499 12.86 -10.72 12.63
N TRP A 500 13.34 -10.92 13.85
CA TRP A 500 14.67 -11.48 14.11
C TRP A 500 14.54 -12.79 14.87
N TYR A 501 15.33 -13.77 14.48
CA TYR A 501 15.25 -15.12 15.03
C TYR A 501 16.60 -15.84 14.96
N TRP A 502 16.73 -16.90 15.75
CA TRP A 502 17.92 -17.74 15.77
C TRP A 502 17.83 -18.85 14.71
N VAL A 503 18.92 -19.05 13.98
CA VAL A 503 19.15 -20.19 13.09
C VAL A 503 20.41 -20.93 13.53
N TYR A 504 20.49 -22.21 13.20
CA TYR A 504 21.66 -23.06 13.43
C TYR A 504 21.97 -23.88 12.17
N ASP A 505 23.15 -24.48 12.13
CA ASP A 505 23.51 -25.45 11.10
C ASP A 505 23.30 -26.87 11.67
N ASP A 506 22.46 -27.67 11.00
CA ASP A 506 22.20 -29.05 11.42
C ASP A 506 23.41 -29.97 11.17
N ALA A 507 23.34 -31.21 11.66
CA ALA A 507 24.39 -32.21 11.48
C ALA A 507 24.75 -32.50 10.00
N ASN A 508 23.89 -32.13 9.04
CA ASN A 508 24.12 -32.25 7.60
C ASN A 508 24.65 -30.95 6.95
N GLY A 509 24.87 -29.90 7.75
CA GLY A 509 25.28 -28.57 7.31
C GLY A 509 24.15 -27.75 6.69
N ALA A 510 22.89 -28.14 6.89
CA ALA A 510 21.73 -27.40 6.41
C ALA A 510 21.28 -26.38 7.45
N LYS A 511 21.02 -25.15 7.01
CA LYS A 511 20.52 -24.08 7.88
C LYS A 511 19.07 -24.36 8.29
N ARG A 512 18.76 -24.23 9.58
CA ARG A 512 17.42 -24.42 10.17
C ARG A 512 17.10 -23.34 11.21
N PRO A 513 15.83 -22.96 11.40
CA PRO A 513 15.42 -22.18 12.57
C PRO A 513 15.70 -22.98 13.85
N VAL A 514 16.13 -22.32 14.91
CA VAL A 514 16.29 -22.96 16.23
C VAL A 514 14.90 -23.37 16.76
N PRO A 515 14.68 -24.63 17.15
CA PRO A 515 13.41 -25.09 17.73
C PRO A 515 13.00 -24.26 18.96
N LEU A 516 11.70 -23.97 19.11
CA LEU A 516 11.23 -23.10 20.20
C LEU A 516 11.60 -23.66 21.58
N ALA A 517 11.47 -24.97 21.78
CA ALA A 517 11.81 -25.62 23.03
C ALA A 517 13.30 -25.44 23.40
N ALA A 518 14.20 -25.50 22.40
CA ALA A 518 15.63 -25.28 22.62
C ALA A 518 15.93 -23.81 22.93
N LEU A 519 15.25 -22.87 22.26
CA LEU A 519 15.37 -21.46 22.57
C LEU A 519 14.89 -21.15 24.01
N GLN A 520 13.76 -21.73 24.43
CA GLN A 520 13.25 -21.59 25.79
C GLN A 520 14.22 -22.17 26.82
N ALA A 521 14.77 -23.37 26.58
CA ALA A 521 15.79 -23.95 27.45
C ALA A 521 17.11 -23.13 27.48
N ALA A 522 17.39 -22.34 26.44
CA ALA A 522 18.54 -21.44 26.43
C ALA A 522 18.30 -20.21 27.32
N TRP A 523 17.05 -19.78 27.47
CA TRP A 523 16.69 -18.61 28.27
C TRP A 523 16.37 -18.93 29.72
N PHE A 524 15.77 -20.10 29.99
CA PHE A 524 15.21 -20.44 31.30
C PHE A 524 15.87 -21.66 31.94
N GLU A 525 16.05 -21.59 33.25
CA GLU A 525 16.41 -22.70 34.15
C GLU A 525 15.39 -22.72 35.29
N ASP A 526 14.73 -23.86 35.52
CA ASP A 526 13.68 -24.02 36.55
C ASP A 526 12.56 -22.95 36.51
N GLY A 527 12.22 -22.46 35.31
CA GLY A 527 11.17 -21.45 35.09
C GLY A 527 11.58 -20.01 35.41
N ALA A 528 12.85 -19.75 35.70
CA ALA A 528 13.43 -18.41 35.84
C ALA A 528 14.49 -18.16 34.76
N TYR A 529 14.81 -16.90 34.47
CA TYR A 529 15.92 -16.57 33.58
C TYR A 529 17.22 -17.19 34.09
N ALA A 530 18.00 -17.80 33.21
CA ALA A 530 19.25 -18.44 33.57
C ALA A 530 20.25 -17.44 34.19
N ASP A 531 20.93 -17.82 35.27
CA ASP A 531 21.86 -16.95 36.02
C ASP A 531 22.95 -16.31 35.13
N GLN A 532 23.40 -17.07 34.12
CA GLN A 532 24.38 -16.59 33.13
C GLN A 532 23.85 -15.43 32.28
N LEU A 533 22.56 -15.46 31.91
CA LEU A 533 21.93 -14.38 31.16
C LEU A 533 21.66 -13.18 32.07
N MET A 534 21.17 -13.41 33.29
CA MET A 534 20.95 -12.34 34.28
C MET A 534 22.23 -11.54 34.52
N THR A 535 23.40 -12.20 34.61
CA THR A 535 24.69 -11.51 34.80
C THR A 535 25.05 -10.51 33.69
N VAL A 536 24.51 -10.70 32.48
CA VAL A 536 24.83 -9.87 31.30
C VAL A 536 23.69 -8.91 30.94
N PHE A 537 22.45 -9.28 31.23
CA PHE A 537 21.26 -8.50 30.86
C PHE A 537 20.77 -7.56 31.97
N ASP A 538 20.84 -7.97 33.25
CA ASP A 538 20.40 -7.18 34.41
C ASP A 538 21.44 -6.11 34.77
N GLY A 539 21.43 -5.03 33.98
CA GLY A 539 22.37 -3.93 34.08
C GLY A 539 22.17 -3.08 35.33
N ASN A 540 20.95 -3.04 35.86
CA ASN A 540 20.62 -2.30 37.08
C ASN A 540 20.76 -3.16 38.36
N SER A 541 20.93 -4.47 38.22
CA SER A 541 21.06 -5.47 39.30
C SER A 541 19.85 -5.54 40.25
N ASP A 542 18.64 -5.34 39.73
CA ASP A 542 17.39 -5.42 40.48
C ASP A 542 16.74 -6.82 40.47
N GLY A 543 17.35 -7.76 39.73
CA GLY A 543 16.93 -9.15 39.60
C GLY A 543 15.79 -9.37 38.62
N LYS A 544 15.47 -8.38 37.77
CA LYS A 544 14.46 -8.47 36.71
C LYS A 544 15.05 -7.94 35.40
N LEU A 545 14.40 -8.28 34.30
CA LEU A 545 14.72 -7.74 32.99
C LEU A 545 13.55 -6.89 32.52
N ASP A 546 13.78 -5.58 32.38
CA ASP A 546 12.82 -4.68 31.76
C ASP A 546 12.99 -4.63 30.23
N GLU A 547 12.13 -3.87 29.54
CA GLU A 547 12.17 -3.74 28.09
C GLU A 547 13.48 -3.13 27.55
N THR A 548 14.23 -2.38 28.36
CA THR A 548 15.51 -1.78 27.97
C THR A 548 16.66 -2.76 28.12
N GLU A 549 16.57 -3.67 29.09
CA GLU A 549 17.56 -4.72 29.34
C GLU A 549 17.37 -5.92 28.41
N LEU A 550 16.12 -6.32 28.17
CA LEU A 550 15.71 -7.46 27.34
C LEU A 550 15.87 -7.17 25.83
N ARG A 551 17.11 -6.91 25.41
CA ARG A 551 17.50 -6.60 24.02
C ARG A 551 18.89 -7.15 23.72
N LEU A 552 19.10 -7.65 22.51
CA LEU A 552 20.44 -8.00 22.01
C LEU A 552 21.12 -6.79 21.36
N ASP A 553 21.63 -5.88 22.19
CA ASP A 553 22.27 -4.62 21.79
C ASP A 553 23.80 -4.61 21.98
N SER A 554 24.39 -5.74 22.36
CA SER A 554 25.84 -5.89 22.51
C SER A 554 26.33 -7.30 22.18
N ASP A 555 27.58 -7.40 21.71
CA ASP A 555 28.23 -8.67 21.39
C ASP A 555 28.26 -9.62 22.60
N ALA A 556 28.37 -9.09 23.81
CA ALA A 556 28.38 -9.88 25.05
C ALA A 556 27.03 -10.59 25.29
N LYS A 557 25.92 -9.87 25.11
CA LYS A 557 24.57 -10.46 25.24
C LYS A 557 24.34 -11.52 24.15
N THR A 558 24.70 -11.22 22.91
CA THR A 558 24.56 -12.16 21.78
C THR A 558 25.39 -13.43 22.01
N ALA A 559 26.65 -13.28 22.45
CA ALA A 559 27.52 -14.42 22.74
C ALA A 559 27.01 -15.27 23.91
N ALA A 560 26.40 -14.65 24.93
CA ALA A 560 25.85 -15.37 26.08
C ALA A 560 24.69 -16.31 25.66
N VAL A 561 23.76 -15.82 24.84
CA VAL A 561 22.64 -16.64 24.32
C VAL A 561 23.16 -17.71 23.36
N ALA A 562 24.05 -17.35 22.43
CA ALA A 562 24.65 -18.30 21.49
C ALA A 562 25.39 -19.44 22.21
N ALA A 563 26.15 -19.14 23.26
CA ALA A 563 26.86 -20.15 24.06
C ALA A 563 25.90 -21.16 24.73
N ARG A 564 24.74 -20.69 25.19
CA ARG A 564 23.70 -21.56 25.79
C ARG A 564 22.98 -22.40 24.74
N LEU A 565 22.74 -21.87 23.54
CA LEU A 565 22.24 -22.64 22.40
C LEU A 565 23.25 -23.73 21.98
N MET A 566 24.53 -23.40 21.90
CA MET A 566 25.60 -24.38 21.62
C MET A 566 25.68 -25.48 22.69
N ALA A 567 25.45 -25.13 23.96
CA ALA A 567 25.41 -26.11 25.05
C ALA A 567 24.28 -27.15 24.91
N GLN A 568 23.25 -26.85 24.10
CA GLN A 568 22.17 -27.77 23.76
C GLN A 568 22.44 -28.60 22.50
N GLY A 569 23.63 -28.48 21.91
CA GLY A 569 24.03 -29.25 20.72
C GLY A 569 23.69 -28.58 19.39
N LEU A 570 23.24 -27.33 19.39
CA LEU A 570 23.00 -26.56 18.15
C LEU A 570 24.33 -25.98 17.65
N ASP A 571 24.75 -26.37 16.44
CA ASP A 571 26.00 -25.87 15.84
C ASP A 571 25.81 -24.50 15.19
N ASN A 572 26.83 -23.65 15.33
CA ASN A 572 26.88 -22.29 14.75
C ASN A 572 25.57 -21.45 14.89
N PRO A 573 24.99 -21.32 16.10
CA PRO A 573 23.78 -20.54 16.29
C PRO A 573 24.05 -19.06 16.03
N ARG A 574 23.21 -18.45 15.20
CA ARG A 574 23.34 -17.04 14.77
C ARG A 574 21.97 -16.43 14.51
N ILE A 575 21.92 -15.11 14.45
CA ILE A 575 20.70 -14.35 14.22
C ILE A 575 20.51 -14.11 12.72
N GLU A 576 19.29 -14.25 12.24
CA GLU A 576 18.84 -13.76 10.94
C GLU A 576 17.65 -12.80 11.11
N GLY A 577 17.46 -11.91 10.15
CA GLY A 577 16.41 -10.90 10.16
C GLY A 577 15.70 -10.82 8.81
N ASP A 578 14.36 -10.86 8.85
CA ASP A 578 13.50 -10.78 7.68
C ASP A 578 12.56 -9.57 7.77
N VAL A 579 12.21 -9.00 6.62
CA VAL A 579 11.14 -8.01 6.46
C VAL A 579 10.06 -8.59 5.56
N GLN A 580 8.87 -8.80 6.13
CA GLN A 580 7.70 -9.29 5.41
C GLN A 580 6.76 -8.11 5.11
N PRO A 581 6.46 -7.84 3.83
CA PRO A 581 5.42 -6.89 3.46
C PRO A 581 4.03 -7.53 3.58
N TYR A 582 3.10 -6.77 4.16
CA TYR A 582 1.69 -7.12 4.28
C TYR A 582 0.83 -6.09 3.52
N SER A 583 0.23 -6.50 2.39
CA SER A 583 -0.68 -5.68 1.57
C SER A 583 -1.90 -5.19 2.36
N ILE A 584 -2.27 -3.94 2.14
CA ILE A 584 -3.44 -3.29 2.74
C ILE A 584 -4.47 -3.02 1.64
N ASN A 585 -5.65 -3.64 1.74
CA ASN A 585 -6.70 -3.61 0.72
C ASN A 585 -8.08 -3.17 1.28
N HIS A 586 -8.21 -3.08 2.60
CA HIS A 586 -9.39 -2.62 3.34
C HIS A 586 -9.13 -1.28 4.03
N ASN A 587 -10.12 -0.79 4.78
CA ASN A 587 -10.14 0.54 5.41
C ASN A 587 -10.22 1.67 4.37
N VAL A 588 -10.77 1.31 3.21
CA VAL A 588 -11.00 2.21 2.08
C VAL A 588 -11.92 3.34 2.52
N THR A 589 -11.57 4.55 2.11
CA THR A 589 -12.26 5.78 2.52
C THR A 589 -12.67 6.63 1.34
N ARG A 590 -13.36 7.73 1.62
CA ARG A 590 -13.87 8.66 0.61
C ARG A 590 -13.91 10.10 1.12
N GLY A 591 -14.08 11.03 0.19
CA GLY A 591 -14.30 12.44 0.50
C GLY A 591 -13.03 13.12 0.99
N GLU A 592 -13.12 13.82 2.13
CA GLU A 592 -11.99 14.55 2.74
C GLU A 592 -10.93 13.62 3.37
N TRP A 593 -11.29 12.38 3.65
CA TRP A 593 -10.42 11.38 4.27
C TRP A 593 -9.53 10.65 3.28
N ALA A 594 -9.78 10.79 1.98
CA ALA A 594 -8.94 10.27 0.90
C ALA A 594 -7.97 11.36 0.45
N THR A 595 -6.77 10.96 0.00
CA THR A 595 -5.76 11.91 -0.48
C THR A 595 -6.26 12.64 -1.71
N ARG A 596 -6.42 13.97 -1.57
CA ARG A 596 -6.81 14.88 -2.67
C ARG A 596 -5.89 16.08 -2.83
N ASP A 597 -4.85 16.14 -2.01
CA ASP A 597 -3.80 17.15 -2.11
C ASP A 597 -2.61 16.58 -2.89
N CYS A 598 -2.25 17.23 -3.99
CA CYS A 598 -1.10 16.83 -4.80
C CYS A 598 0.21 16.93 -4.01
N GLN A 599 0.31 17.83 -3.02
CA GLN A 599 1.53 18.01 -2.25
C GLN A 599 1.88 16.77 -1.41
N THR A 600 0.90 15.95 -1.04
CA THR A 600 1.13 14.68 -0.31
C THR A 600 2.09 13.73 -1.04
N CYS A 601 2.16 13.80 -2.37
CA CYS A 601 3.05 12.97 -3.19
C CYS A 601 4.15 13.76 -3.90
N HIS A 602 3.94 15.05 -4.18
CA HIS A 602 4.86 15.87 -5.00
C HIS A 602 5.87 16.70 -4.19
N HIS A 603 5.77 16.73 -2.86
CA HIS A 603 6.72 17.40 -1.98
C HIS A 603 8.01 16.56 -1.77
N ASP A 604 9.06 17.17 -1.22
CA ASP A 604 10.30 16.45 -0.86
C ASP A 604 10.03 15.42 0.25
N ASP A 605 9.39 15.87 1.34
CA ASP A 605 8.94 15.04 2.47
C ASP A 605 7.57 14.37 2.22
N ALA A 606 7.27 14.03 0.97
CA ALA A 606 6.01 13.40 0.59
C ALA A 606 5.83 12.01 1.23
N ALA A 607 4.58 11.61 1.49
CA ALA A 607 4.23 10.31 2.07
C ALA A 607 4.85 9.12 1.31
N ILE A 608 5.00 9.27 -0.01
CA ILE A 608 5.61 8.29 -0.91
C ILE A 608 7.11 8.02 -0.65
N ASN A 609 7.79 8.91 0.08
CA ASN A 609 9.20 8.81 0.45
C ASN A 609 9.41 8.85 1.97
N GLN A 610 8.34 8.84 2.76
CA GLN A 610 8.47 8.86 4.22
C GLN A 610 9.12 7.55 4.69
N PRO A 611 10.19 7.61 5.49
CA PRO A 611 10.79 6.42 6.06
C PRO A 611 9.80 5.73 6.98
N MET A 612 9.76 4.40 6.93
CA MET A 612 8.99 3.57 7.85
C MET A 612 9.96 2.91 8.83
N GLN A 613 9.80 3.16 10.13
CA GLN A 613 10.58 2.47 11.15
C GLN A 613 10.28 0.96 11.08
N LEU A 614 11.30 0.12 11.13
CA LEU A 614 11.17 -1.33 11.16
C LEU A 614 11.42 -1.90 12.55
N ALA A 615 12.27 -1.25 13.36
CA ALA A 615 12.52 -1.61 14.74
C ALA A 615 13.16 -0.42 15.48
N THR A 616 13.01 -0.38 16.80
CA THR A 616 13.58 0.67 17.67
C THR A 616 15.08 0.52 17.91
N PHE A 617 15.64 -0.66 17.63
CA PHE A 617 17.08 -0.97 17.67
C PHE A 617 17.41 -2.07 16.66
N LEU A 618 18.69 -2.44 16.54
CA LEU A 618 19.16 -3.49 15.63
C LEU A 618 19.55 -4.77 16.41
N PRO A 619 18.67 -5.79 16.53
CA PRO A 619 18.97 -7.03 17.27
C PRO A 619 20.22 -7.74 16.74
N GLY A 620 21.18 -7.98 17.64
CA GLY A 620 22.42 -8.69 17.35
C GLY A 620 23.32 -8.00 16.32
N GLY A 621 23.07 -6.73 15.97
CA GLY A 621 23.78 -6.06 14.88
C GLY A 621 23.46 -6.60 13.48
N VAL A 622 22.37 -7.34 13.32
CA VAL A 622 22.00 -8.01 12.05
C VAL A 622 20.95 -7.20 11.28
N MET A 623 21.35 -6.64 10.13
CA MET A 623 20.42 -5.94 9.24
C MET A 623 19.44 -6.92 8.58
N PRO A 624 18.12 -6.66 8.64
CA PRO A 624 17.13 -7.56 8.07
C PRO A 624 17.04 -7.39 6.55
N GLY A 625 16.59 -8.43 5.85
CA GLY A 625 16.36 -8.43 4.40
C GLY A 625 14.90 -8.66 4.03
N PHE A 626 14.43 -8.15 2.89
CA PHE A 626 13.10 -8.51 2.39
C PHE A 626 13.03 -9.98 2.02
N VAL A 627 11.91 -10.63 2.37
CA VAL A 627 11.58 -11.95 1.83
C VAL A 627 11.46 -11.88 0.31
N SER A 628 11.84 -12.95 -0.40
CA SER A 628 11.91 -12.92 -1.87
C SER A 628 10.65 -13.34 -2.61
N ASP A 629 9.66 -13.90 -1.91
CA ASP A 629 8.36 -14.31 -2.47
C ASP A 629 7.25 -13.24 -2.37
N ALA A 630 7.59 -12.05 -1.88
CA ALA A 630 6.68 -10.93 -1.87
C ALA A 630 6.39 -10.41 -3.29
N ASN A 631 5.17 -9.95 -3.55
CA ASN A 631 4.75 -9.42 -4.85
C ASN A 631 5.18 -7.95 -5.07
N ILE A 632 6.40 -7.61 -4.65
CA ILE A 632 6.92 -6.24 -4.71
C ILE A 632 8.25 -6.19 -5.46
N ALA A 633 8.44 -5.12 -6.25
CA ALA A 633 9.74 -4.73 -6.74
C ALA A 633 10.42 -3.86 -5.67
N ASN A 634 11.47 -4.39 -5.05
CA ASN A 634 12.25 -3.69 -4.03
C ASN A 634 12.77 -2.36 -4.59
N SER A 635 12.25 -1.26 -4.05
CA SER A 635 12.50 0.10 -4.49
C SER A 635 12.74 1.00 -3.28
N GLY A 636 13.88 0.80 -2.62
CA GLY A 636 14.24 1.43 -1.36
C GLY A 636 15.39 0.70 -0.67
N ASP A 637 15.86 1.27 0.45
CA ASP A 637 16.97 0.73 1.23
C ASP A 637 16.58 0.62 2.71
N ILE A 638 17.02 -0.45 3.39
CA ILE A 638 16.95 -0.56 4.84
C ILE A 638 18.24 -0.01 5.43
N ARG A 639 18.14 0.91 6.40
CA ARG A 639 19.29 1.59 7.02
C ARG A 639 19.09 1.73 8.51
N GLN A 640 20.18 1.71 9.26
CA GLN A 640 20.19 2.07 10.68
C GLN A 640 20.32 3.59 10.83
N GLY A 641 19.46 4.21 11.63
CA GLY A 641 19.51 5.61 11.99
C GLY A 641 20.59 5.92 13.03
N GLU A 642 20.87 7.21 13.25
CA GLU A 642 21.81 7.65 14.30
C GLU A 642 21.31 7.36 15.72
N ASP A 643 19.99 7.19 15.87
CA ASP A 643 19.29 6.76 17.08
C ASP A 643 19.41 5.25 17.35
N GLY A 644 20.02 4.49 16.44
CA GLY A 644 20.15 3.04 16.52
C GLY A 644 18.94 2.26 15.99
N ALA A 645 17.84 2.94 15.68
CA ALA A 645 16.64 2.34 15.11
C ALA A 645 16.84 1.97 13.64
N VAL A 646 16.03 1.04 13.15
CA VAL A 646 16.10 0.56 11.76
C VAL A 646 14.95 1.16 10.98
N TYR A 647 15.22 1.69 9.80
CA TYR A 647 14.22 2.30 8.93
C TYR A 647 14.30 1.72 7.51
N PHE A 648 13.13 1.51 6.90
CA PHE A 648 13.02 1.36 5.45
C PHE A 648 12.80 2.73 4.82
N GLN A 649 13.68 3.11 3.90
CA GLN A 649 13.59 4.34 3.11
C GLN A 649 13.05 4.01 1.71
N PRO A 650 11.79 4.35 1.38
CA PRO A 650 11.27 4.17 0.04
C PRO A 650 12.05 5.02 -0.98
N ALA A 651 12.23 4.47 -2.18
CA ALA A 651 12.90 5.10 -3.30
C ALA A 651 12.19 4.74 -4.62
N PRO A 652 10.95 5.22 -4.86
CA PRO A 652 10.15 4.90 -6.05
C PRO A 652 10.87 5.23 -7.38
N GLN A 653 11.83 6.16 -7.37
CA GLN A 653 12.69 6.46 -8.52
C GLN A 653 13.59 5.31 -8.96
N GLN A 654 13.98 4.42 -8.03
CA GLN A 654 14.71 3.19 -8.38
C GLN A 654 13.82 2.24 -9.21
N ALA A 655 12.49 2.32 -9.05
CA ALA A 655 11.51 1.63 -9.87
C ALA A 655 11.14 2.38 -11.17
N GLY A 656 11.87 3.44 -11.54
CA GLY A 656 11.60 4.22 -12.75
C GLY A 656 10.42 5.20 -12.63
N VAL A 657 9.88 5.43 -11.43
CA VAL A 657 8.85 6.44 -11.20
C VAL A 657 9.47 7.83 -11.14
N TYR A 658 8.95 8.76 -11.94
CA TYR A 658 9.33 10.16 -11.90
C TYR A 658 8.19 11.02 -11.35
N ILE A 659 8.47 11.72 -10.25
CA ILE A 659 7.56 12.58 -9.51
C ILE A 659 8.07 14.01 -9.64
N PHE A 660 7.27 14.87 -10.28
CA PHE A 660 7.57 16.30 -10.35
C PHE A 660 7.69 16.91 -8.96
N GLY A 661 8.65 17.81 -8.78
CA GLY A 661 8.95 18.43 -7.49
C GLY A 661 9.95 17.64 -6.64
N ASN A 662 9.83 16.31 -6.64
CA ASN A 662 10.63 15.42 -5.81
C ASN A 662 11.90 14.89 -6.52
N ASN A 663 11.77 14.32 -7.73
CA ASN A 663 12.91 13.70 -8.45
C ASN A 663 13.76 14.69 -9.26
N ARG A 664 14.06 15.84 -8.65
CA ARG A 664 14.91 16.87 -9.25
C ARG A 664 16.35 16.38 -9.36
N VAL A 665 17.05 16.89 -10.37
CA VAL A 665 18.46 16.58 -10.60
C VAL A 665 19.31 17.74 -10.08
N SER A 666 19.87 17.58 -8.87
CA SER A 666 20.53 18.65 -8.13
C SER A 666 21.71 19.30 -8.87
N TRP A 667 22.51 18.53 -9.62
CA TRP A 667 23.63 19.09 -10.36
C TRP A 667 23.19 20.01 -11.52
N ILE A 668 22.02 19.75 -12.12
CA ILE A 668 21.44 20.61 -13.16
C ILE A 668 21.00 21.93 -12.54
N ASP A 669 20.39 21.88 -11.36
CA ASP A 669 20.01 23.09 -10.63
C ASP A 669 21.25 23.90 -10.24
N TRP A 670 22.31 23.26 -9.74
CA TRP A 670 23.57 23.93 -9.44
C TRP A 670 24.24 24.52 -10.67
N LEU A 671 24.26 23.80 -11.80
CA LEU A 671 24.80 24.30 -13.06
C LEU A 671 24.01 25.51 -13.54
N GLY A 672 22.68 25.40 -13.59
CA GLY A 672 21.78 26.47 -14.02
C GLY A 672 21.88 27.71 -13.13
N LEU A 673 21.85 27.53 -11.81
CA LEU A 673 22.02 28.60 -10.84
C LEU A 673 23.39 29.25 -10.95
N SER A 674 24.46 28.47 -11.13
CA SER A 674 25.83 29.00 -11.30
C SER A 674 25.95 29.85 -12.55
N ILE A 675 25.39 29.40 -13.68
CA ILE A 675 25.35 30.17 -14.93
C ILE A 675 24.58 31.49 -14.73
N PHE A 676 23.43 31.42 -14.05
CA PHE A 676 22.58 32.57 -13.78
C PHE A 676 23.30 33.60 -12.87
N LEU A 677 23.88 33.15 -11.76
CA LEU A 677 24.62 34.00 -10.82
C LEU A 677 25.90 34.57 -11.43
N ALA A 678 26.65 33.78 -12.21
CA ALA A 678 27.81 34.26 -12.94
C ALA A 678 27.43 35.37 -13.93
N THR A 679 26.29 35.22 -14.61
CA THR A 679 25.76 36.24 -15.53
C THR A 679 25.33 37.50 -14.78
N LEU A 680 24.63 37.37 -13.64
CA LEU A 680 24.29 38.51 -12.78
C LEU A 680 25.54 39.25 -12.29
N GLY A 681 26.56 38.51 -11.85
CA GLY A 681 27.84 39.07 -11.43
C GLY A 681 28.55 39.80 -12.58
N ALA A 682 28.60 39.18 -13.77
CA ALA A 682 29.16 39.79 -14.97
C ALA A 682 28.41 41.08 -15.34
N VAL A 683 27.07 41.06 -15.30
CA VAL A 683 26.21 42.23 -15.54
C VAL A 683 26.47 43.34 -14.52
N ALA A 684 26.56 43.00 -13.22
CA ALA A 684 26.82 43.97 -12.16
C ALA A 684 28.22 44.59 -12.28
N ILE A 685 29.25 43.78 -12.55
CA ILE A 685 30.63 44.24 -12.76
C ILE A 685 30.70 45.12 -14.01
N HIS A 686 30.17 44.64 -15.14
CA HIS A 686 30.21 45.36 -16.41
C HIS A 686 29.39 46.66 -16.33
N GLY A 687 28.21 46.65 -15.71
CA GLY A 687 27.38 47.82 -15.46
C GLY A 687 28.04 48.82 -14.51
N GLY A 688 28.64 48.34 -13.42
CA GLY A 688 29.36 49.16 -12.45
C GLY A 688 30.61 49.82 -13.05
N LEU A 689 31.39 49.07 -13.84
CA LEU A 689 32.52 49.61 -14.59
C LEU A 689 32.09 50.68 -15.58
N ARG A 690 31.00 50.45 -16.33
CA ARG A 690 30.43 51.46 -17.24
C ARG A 690 30.02 52.74 -16.51
N PHE A 691 29.31 52.60 -15.38
CA PHE A 691 28.89 53.73 -14.56
C PHE A 691 30.10 54.50 -13.99
N TYR A 692 31.08 53.78 -13.44
CA TYR A 692 32.31 54.34 -12.90
C TYR A 692 33.13 55.09 -13.96
N MET A 693 33.29 54.52 -15.16
CA MET A 693 34.02 55.18 -16.24
C MET A 693 33.26 56.39 -16.79
N ALA A 694 31.92 56.35 -16.84
CA ALA A 694 31.12 57.51 -17.23
C ALA A 694 31.21 58.67 -16.22
N LEU A 695 31.41 58.38 -14.93
CA LEU A 695 31.68 59.41 -13.91
C LEU A 695 33.05 60.07 -14.09
N ARG A 696 34.04 59.33 -14.58
CA ARG A 696 35.42 59.82 -14.75
C ARG A 696 35.65 60.55 -16.07
N ASN A 697 35.01 60.07 -17.14
CA ASN A 697 35.18 60.60 -18.49
C ASN A 697 33.80 60.98 -19.05
N PRO A 698 33.47 62.29 -19.13
CA PRO A 698 32.22 62.74 -19.75
C PRO A 698 32.20 62.28 -21.20
N ARG A 699 31.17 61.51 -21.57
CA ARG A 699 31.04 60.98 -22.93
C ARG A 699 30.72 62.11 -23.92
N PRO A 700 31.32 62.10 -25.12
CA PRO A 700 30.82 62.91 -26.23
C PRO A 700 29.35 62.55 -26.50
N GLN A 701 28.50 63.55 -26.74
CA GLN A 701 27.11 63.32 -27.16
C GLN A 701 27.14 62.95 -28.65
N PRO A 702 26.83 61.69 -29.03
CA PRO A 702 26.76 61.33 -30.44
C PRO A 702 25.60 62.08 -31.11
N GLU A 703 25.74 62.40 -32.39
CA GLU A 703 24.62 62.93 -33.17
C GLU A 703 23.59 61.81 -33.36
N LEU A 704 22.34 62.04 -32.91
CA LEU A 704 21.28 61.03 -32.94
C LEU A 704 20.22 61.38 -33.99
N LYS A 705 19.78 60.37 -34.73
CA LYS A 705 18.66 60.44 -35.68
C LYS A 705 17.52 59.56 -35.21
N ARG A 706 16.31 60.11 -35.16
CA ARG A 706 15.10 59.37 -34.79
C ARG A 706 14.56 58.55 -35.97
N VAL A 707 14.49 57.23 -35.82
CA VAL A 707 14.05 56.28 -36.85
C VAL A 707 12.93 55.39 -36.31
N TYR A 708 11.91 55.13 -37.14
CA TYR A 708 10.85 54.17 -36.81
C TYR A 708 11.36 52.75 -37.05
N MET A 709 11.78 52.07 -35.98
CA MET A 709 12.53 50.82 -36.03
C MET A 709 11.64 49.58 -35.91
N TYR A 710 10.65 49.62 -35.01
CA TYR A 710 9.82 48.47 -34.66
C TYR A 710 8.35 48.73 -34.98
N GLU A 711 7.72 47.83 -35.73
CA GLU A 711 6.31 47.94 -36.10
C GLU A 711 5.37 47.54 -34.95
N VAL A 712 4.09 47.93 -35.02
CA VAL A 712 3.11 47.67 -33.95
C VAL A 712 3.00 46.18 -33.63
N TYR A 713 2.96 45.34 -34.67
CA TYR A 713 2.90 43.89 -34.52
C TYR A 713 4.15 43.34 -33.81
N GLU A 714 5.35 43.74 -34.23
CA GLU A 714 6.61 43.30 -33.62
C GLU A 714 6.67 43.64 -32.12
N ARG A 715 6.17 44.83 -31.73
CA ARG A 715 6.09 45.24 -30.33
C ARG A 715 5.10 44.42 -29.52
N PHE A 716 3.89 44.23 -30.06
CA PHE A 716 2.87 43.43 -29.38
C PHE A 716 3.33 41.97 -29.19
N TRP A 717 3.84 41.35 -30.26
CA TRP A 717 4.39 40.00 -30.24
C TRP A 717 5.50 39.86 -29.18
N HIS A 718 6.45 40.79 -29.16
CA HIS A 718 7.56 40.79 -28.21
C HIS A 718 7.05 40.85 -26.76
N TRP A 719 6.22 41.83 -26.40
CA TRP A 719 5.77 42.00 -25.01
C TRP A 719 4.86 40.86 -24.54
N LEU A 720 4.01 40.33 -25.42
CA LEU A 720 3.24 39.13 -25.12
C LEU A 720 4.16 37.94 -24.83
N GLN A 721 5.20 37.75 -25.65
CA GLN A 721 6.21 36.72 -25.45
C GLN A 721 7.00 36.93 -24.14
N THR A 722 7.43 38.15 -23.83
CA THR A 722 8.14 38.47 -22.59
C THR A 722 7.30 38.13 -21.36
N VAL A 723 6.05 38.59 -21.31
CA VAL A 723 5.16 38.32 -20.18
C VAL A 723 4.89 36.82 -20.05
N ALA A 724 4.62 36.12 -21.16
CA ALA A 724 4.39 34.68 -21.15
C ALA A 724 5.61 33.90 -20.62
N ILE A 725 6.82 34.21 -21.08
CA ILE A 725 8.04 33.53 -20.64
C ILE A 725 8.32 33.80 -19.16
N ILE A 726 8.17 35.03 -18.67
CA ILE A 726 8.37 35.34 -17.24
C ILE A 726 7.39 34.56 -16.37
N LEU A 727 6.11 34.51 -16.76
CA LEU A 727 5.10 33.74 -16.03
C LEU A 727 5.34 32.22 -16.13
N LEU A 728 5.85 31.72 -17.25
CA LEU A 728 6.25 30.32 -17.43
C LEU A 728 7.45 29.95 -16.54
N LEU A 729 8.46 30.82 -16.44
CA LEU A 729 9.59 30.62 -15.54
C LEU A 729 9.12 30.59 -14.08
N PHE A 730 8.23 31.51 -13.70
CA PHE A 730 7.67 31.54 -12.34
C PHE A 730 6.84 30.29 -12.02
N THR A 731 5.88 29.95 -12.87
CA THR A 731 5.04 28.75 -12.68
C THR A 731 5.87 27.45 -12.76
N GLY A 732 6.86 27.39 -13.64
CA GLY A 732 7.80 26.28 -13.74
C GLY A 732 8.65 26.11 -12.48
N LEU A 733 9.11 27.22 -11.88
CA LEU A 733 9.82 27.19 -10.60
C LEU A 733 8.94 26.67 -9.46
N VAL A 734 7.65 27.05 -9.43
CA VAL A 734 6.69 26.52 -8.43
C VAL A 734 6.47 25.01 -8.61
N ILE A 735 6.39 24.51 -9.85
CA ILE A 735 6.26 23.06 -10.13
C ILE A 735 7.54 22.32 -9.78
N HIS A 736 8.71 22.94 -10.03
CA HIS A 736 10.01 22.36 -9.74
C HIS A 736 10.31 22.37 -8.24
N ARG A 737 9.96 23.42 -7.49
CA ARG A 737 10.20 23.56 -6.04
C ARG A 737 8.89 23.76 -5.26
N PRO A 738 7.98 22.77 -5.23
CA PRO A 738 6.73 22.90 -4.47
C PRO A 738 6.99 23.03 -2.97
N ASP A 739 8.13 22.55 -2.48
CA ASP A 739 8.61 22.69 -1.10
C ASP A 739 8.80 24.14 -0.65
N MET A 740 9.40 24.97 -1.50
CA MET A 740 9.65 26.38 -1.18
C MET A 740 8.42 27.27 -1.42
N LEU A 741 7.49 26.83 -2.27
CA LEU A 741 6.41 27.65 -2.80
C LEU A 741 5.03 27.00 -2.56
N GLY A 742 4.90 26.23 -1.47
CA GLY A 742 3.69 25.45 -1.12
C GLY A 742 2.42 26.27 -0.88
N MET A 743 2.53 27.61 -0.79
CA MET A 743 1.36 28.51 -0.73
C MET A 743 0.51 28.50 -2.00
N PHE A 744 1.06 28.05 -3.13
CA PHE A 744 0.33 27.94 -4.39
C PHE A 744 -0.29 26.57 -4.56
N ASN A 745 -1.54 26.53 -5.00
CA ASN A 745 -2.22 25.28 -5.33
C ASN A 745 -1.55 24.62 -6.55
N PHE A 746 -0.90 23.47 -6.33
CA PHE A 746 -0.07 22.79 -7.33
C PHE A 746 -0.82 22.52 -8.64
N ARG A 747 -2.05 22.01 -8.55
CA ARG A 747 -2.90 21.73 -9.71
C ARG A 747 -3.13 22.99 -10.56
N ASN A 748 -3.52 24.09 -9.92
CA ASN A 748 -3.82 25.33 -10.63
C ASN A 748 -2.58 25.91 -11.30
N ILE A 749 -1.40 25.75 -10.69
CA ILE A 749 -0.14 26.17 -11.27
C ILE A 749 0.22 25.34 -12.50
N VAL A 750 0.09 24.01 -12.45
CA VAL A 750 0.32 23.14 -13.62
C VAL A 750 -0.62 23.52 -14.76
N TRP A 751 -1.91 23.76 -14.47
CA TRP A 751 -2.87 24.20 -15.47
C TRP A 751 -2.50 25.56 -16.08
N LEU A 752 -2.13 26.54 -15.25
CA LEU A 752 -1.71 27.86 -15.70
C LEU A 752 -0.44 27.79 -16.55
N HIS A 753 0.54 26.97 -16.14
CA HIS A 753 1.78 26.75 -16.89
C HIS A 753 1.48 26.23 -18.30
N ASN A 754 0.64 25.20 -18.41
CA ASN A 754 0.24 24.63 -19.70
C ASN A 754 -0.52 25.63 -20.58
N MET A 755 -1.42 26.42 -19.98
CA MET A 755 -2.17 27.46 -20.71
C MET A 755 -1.23 28.54 -21.26
N LEU A 756 -0.27 29.01 -20.44
CA LEU A 756 0.74 29.97 -20.87
C LEU A 756 1.66 29.39 -21.95
N ALA A 757 2.01 28.11 -21.85
CA ALA A 757 2.81 27.41 -22.85
C ALA A 757 2.07 27.33 -24.18
N LEU A 758 0.77 27.02 -24.17
CA LEU A 758 -0.06 27.04 -25.37
C LEU A 758 -0.13 28.43 -26.01
N ILE A 759 -0.32 29.49 -25.20
CA ILE A 759 -0.30 30.88 -25.68
C ILE A 759 1.06 31.19 -26.33
N LEU A 760 2.16 30.80 -25.70
CA LEU A 760 3.50 31.02 -26.23
C LEU A 760 3.72 30.28 -27.55
N VAL A 761 3.27 29.02 -27.67
CA VAL A 761 3.37 28.23 -28.89
C VAL A 761 2.56 28.85 -30.03
N ILE A 762 1.32 29.29 -29.77
CA ILE A 762 0.50 29.98 -30.77
C ILE A 762 1.18 31.29 -31.19
N ASN A 763 1.69 32.08 -30.23
CA ASN A 763 2.39 33.32 -30.52
C ASN A 763 3.66 33.09 -31.36
N ALA A 764 4.43 32.04 -31.05
CA ALA A 764 5.62 31.64 -31.81
C ALA A 764 5.26 31.19 -33.23
N ALA A 765 4.19 30.41 -33.41
CA ALA A 765 3.73 29.96 -34.72
C ALA A 765 3.25 31.13 -35.60
N LEU A 766 2.48 32.05 -35.03
CA LEU A 766 2.05 33.28 -35.72
C LEU A 766 3.23 34.16 -36.09
N SER A 767 4.23 34.27 -35.21
CA SER A 767 5.47 35.00 -35.49
C SER A 767 6.26 34.36 -36.62
N LEU A 768 6.45 33.04 -36.59
CA LEU A 768 7.12 32.33 -37.67
C LEU A 768 6.39 32.55 -39.00
N PHE A 769 5.06 32.43 -39.01
CA PHE A 769 4.25 32.73 -40.20
C PHE A 769 4.48 34.16 -40.70
N TYR A 770 4.38 35.16 -39.82
CA TYR A 770 4.61 36.56 -40.18
C TYR A 770 6.00 36.78 -40.79
N HIS A 771 7.06 36.25 -40.17
CA HIS A 771 8.44 36.42 -40.65
C HIS A 771 8.72 35.70 -41.97
N LEU A 772 8.06 34.56 -42.20
CA LEU A 772 8.11 33.85 -43.48
C LEU A 772 7.36 34.62 -44.58
N THR A 773 6.15 35.12 -44.31
CA THR A 773 5.34 35.82 -45.32
C THR A 773 5.83 37.22 -45.64
N SER A 774 6.42 37.92 -44.67
CA SER A 774 6.97 39.28 -44.85
C SER A 774 8.40 39.28 -45.42
N GLY A 775 9.07 38.12 -45.46
CA GLY A 775 10.49 38.02 -45.80
C GLY A 775 11.44 38.52 -44.69
N ALA A 776 10.91 38.98 -43.55
CA ALA A 776 11.70 39.49 -42.43
C ALA A 776 12.62 38.43 -41.79
N ILE A 777 12.40 37.14 -42.07
CA ILE A 777 13.26 36.04 -41.61
C ILE A 777 14.73 36.21 -42.03
N GLN A 778 15.00 36.90 -43.14
CA GLN A 778 16.37 37.15 -43.61
C GLN A 778 17.22 37.96 -42.61
N GLN A 779 16.59 38.71 -41.69
CA GLN A 779 17.28 39.49 -40.65
C GLN A 779 17.95 38.60 -39.58
N PHE A 780 17.52 37.34 -39.46
CA PHE A 780 18.01 36.38 -38.46
C PHE A 780 19.04 35.39 -39.02
N ILE A 781 19.31 35.43 -40.34
CA ILE A 781 20.25 34.51 -41.01
C ILE A 781 21.61 35.20 -41.16
N PRO A 782 22.69 34.66 -40.56
CA PRO A 782 24.04 35.17 -40.75
C PRO A 782 24.45 35.18 -42.22
N ARG A 783 25.02 36.29 -42.71
CA ARG A 783 25.65 36.32 -44.05
C ARG A 783 27.02 35.65 -43.97
N PRO A 784 27.35 34.65 -44.80
CA PRO A 784 28.57 33.86 -44.63
C PRO A 784 29.89 34.63 -44.85
N TYR A 785 29.86 35.78 -45.53
CA TYR A 785 31.05 36.59 -45.81
C TYR A 785 31.19 37.73 -44.79
N GLY A 786 32.33 37.83 -44.09
CA GLY A 786 32.66 38.90 -43.13
C GLY A 786 32.04 38.77 -41.73
N PHE A 787 31.22 37.75 -41.48
CA PHE A 787 30.51 37.58 -40.20
C PHE A 787 31.43 37.40 -39.00
N PHE A 788 32.46 36.57 -39.12
CA PHE A 788 33.39 36.31 -38.02
C PHE A 788 34.21 37.55 -37.66
N ASP A 789 34.64 38.33 -38.66
CA ASP A 789 35.37 39.58 -38.44
C ASP A 789 34.49 40.60 -37.70
N GLN A 790 33.25 40.77 -38.15
CA GLN A 790 32.27 41.65 -37.50
C GLN A 790 31.90 41.17 -36.09
N ALA A 791 31.79 39.86 -35.87
CA ALA A 791 31.54 39.30 -34.54
C ALA A 791 32.71 39.55 -33.58
N ILE A 792 33.95 39.44 -34.06
CA ILE A 792 35.15 39.76 -33.28
C ILE A 792 35.22 41.27 -32.95
N LEU A 793 34.89 42.15 -33.90
CA LEU A 793 34.80 43.59 -33.67
C LEU A 793 33.74 43.91 -32.62
N GLN A 794 32.56 43.29 -32.74
CA GLN A 794 31.46 43.44 -31.78
C GLN A 794 31.85 42.93 -30.37
N ALA A 795 32.59 41.82 -30.29
CA ALA A 795 33.08 41.28 -29.02
C ALA A 795 34.13 42.21 -28.38
N LYS A 796 35.10 42.71 -29.17
CA LYS A 796 36.08 43.71 -28.71
C LYS A 796 35.39 44.97 -28.19
N TYR A 797 34.30 45.38 -28.83
CA TYR A 797 33.52 46.53 -28.38
C TYR A 797 32.97 46.33 -26.97
N TYR A 798 32.19 45.27 -26.75
CA TYR A 798 31.60 45.00 -25.44
C TYR A 798 32.64 44.70 -24.37
N LEU A 799 33.76 44.04 -24.70
CA LEU A 799 34.79 43.71 -23.70
C LEU A 799 35.70 44.89 -23.33
N ARG A 800 35.82 45.90 -24.19
CA ARG A 800 36.84 46.96 -24.00
C ARG A 800 36.39 48.36 -24.43
N ASN A 801 35.92 48.53 -25.66
CA ASN A 801 35.75 49.87 -26.24
C ASN A 801 34.51 50.60 -25.67
N ILE A 802 33.47 49.87 -25.25
CA ILE A 802 32.28 50.43 -24.59
C ILE A 802 32.62 51.21 -23.30
N PHE A 803 33.71 50.82 -22.63
CA PHE A 803 34.21 51.47 -21.43
C PHE A 803 34.97 52.77 -21.72
N LYS A 804 35.56 52.88 -22.92
CA LYS A 804 36.22 54.10 -23.42
C LYS A 804 35.22 55.14 -23.94
N GLY A 805 33.98 54.73 -24.19
CA GLY A 805 32.97 55.58 -24.81
C GLY A 805 33.11 55.69 -26.31
N ASP A 806 33.81 54.74 -26.95
CA ASP A 806 33.90 54.66 -28.40
C ASP A 806 32.50 54.40 -29.01
N PRO A 807 32.22 54.88 -30.24
CA PRO A 807 30.95 54.64 -30.92
C PRO A 807 30.75 53.14 -31.18
N HIS A 808 29.48 52.73 -31.30
CA HIS A 808 29.17 51.33 -31.58
C HIS A 808 29.69 50.94 -32.99
N PRO A 809 30.36 49.78 -33.17
CA PRO A 809 31.09 49.46 -34.41
C PRO A 809 30.18 49.19 -35.62
N MET A 810 28.87 49.02 -35.39
CA MET A 810 27.89 48.66 -36.41
C MET A 810 26.69 49.59 -36.31
N GLU A 811 26.29 50.18 -37.43
CA GLU A 811 25.09 51.02 -37.55
C GLU A 811 23.83 50.15 -37.50
N LYS A 812 22.85 50.57 -36.70
CA LYS A 812 21.54 49.92 -36.63
C LYS A 812 20.59 50.57 -37.64
N THR A 813 20.16 49.82 -38.65
CA THR A 813 19.21 50.28 -39.67
C THR A 813 17.92 49.46 -39.64
N LYS A 814 16.86 49.93 -40.31
CA LYS A 814 15.57 49.20 -40.39
C LYS A 814 15.73 47.79 -40.98
N ASP A 815 16.67 47.62 -41.92
CA ASP A 815 16.93 46.36 -42.61
C ASP A 815 17.99 45.50 -41.88
N GLN A 816 18.76 46.09 -40.97
CA GLN A 816 19.80 45.44 -40.17
C GLN A 816 19.64 45.82 -38.68
N LYS A 817 18.61 45.26 -38.04
CA LYS A 817 18.25 45.55 -36.64
C LYS A 817 19.15 44.86 -35.60
N LEU A 818 19.89 43.82 -36.02
CA LEU A 818 20.65 42.91 -35.14
C LEU A 818 22.13 42.95 -35.45
N ASN A 819 22.96 43.04 -34.40
CA ASN A 819 24.41 42.86 -34.55
C ASN A 819 24.77 41.35 -34.68
N PRO A 820 25.99 41.01 -35.15
CA PRO A 820 26.38 39.60 -35.37
C PRO A 820 26.26 38.72 -34.11
N LEU A 821 26.62 39.22 -32.93
CA LEU A 821 26.48 38.46 -31.67
C LEU A 821 25.01 38.22 -31.30
N GLN A 822 24.15 39.20 -31.52
CA GLN A 822 22.70 39.07 -31.38
C GLN A 822 22.15 38.08 -32.40
N GLN A 823 22.61 38.08 -33.66
CA GLN A 823 22.20 37.10 -34.67
C GLN A 823 22.54 35.66 -34.25
N ILE A 824 23.76 35.40 -33.74
CA ILE A 824 24.11 34.07 -33.18
C ILE A 824 23.19 33.72 -32.02
N THR A 825 22.97 34.67 -31.11
CA THR A 825 22.17 34.45 -29.91
C THR A 825 20.72 34.13 -30.27
N TYR A 826 20.08 34.91 -31.15
CA TYR A 826 18.72 34.67 -31.61
C TYR A 826 18.61 33.42 -32.48
N PHE A 827 19.62 33.10 -33.29
CA PHE A 827 19.66 31.83 -34.02
C PHE A 827 19.61 30.65 -33.06
N GLY A 828 20.48 30.63 -32.04
CA GLY A 828 20.45 29.60 -30.99
C GLY A 828 19.15 29.59 -30.19
N LEU A 829 18.64 30.77 -29.81
CA LEU A 829 17.39 30.89 -29.06
C LEU A 829 16.19 30.33 -29.85
N LEU A 830 16.03 30.73 -31.11
CA LEU A 830 14.84 30.42 -31.91
C LEU A 830 14.90 29.04 -32.58
N ASN A 831 16.10 28.51 -32.87
CA ASN A 831 16.24 27.23 -33.57
C ASN A 831 16.69 26.09 -32.67
N VAL A 832 17.20 26.38 -31.46
CA VAL A 832 17.65 25.35 -30.51
C VAL A 832 16.87 25.45 -29.21
N LEU A 833 17.02 26.54 -28.46
CA LEU A 833 16.53 26.58 -27.08
C LEU A 833 14.99 26.59 -27.00
N LEU A 834 14.32 27.44 -27.78
CA LEU A 834 12.86 27.53 -27.82
C LEU A 834 12.21 26.25 -28.37
N PRO A 835 12.65 25.68 -29.52
CA PRO A 835 12.14 24.39 -29.97
C PRO A 835 12.38 23.28 -28.95
N LEU A 836 13.55 23.23 -28.29
CA LEU A 836 13.83 22.24 -27.26
C LEU A 836 12.86 22.36 -26.07
N GLN A 837 12.59 23.58 -25.59
CA GLN A 837 11.62 23.83 -24.51
C GLN A 837 10.20 23.42 -24.93
N ILE A 838 9.79 23.75 -26.16
CA ILE A 838 8.46 23.40 -26.69
C ILE A 838 8.33 21.89 -26.85
N ILE A 839 9.33 21.21 -27.41
CA ILE A 839 9.31 19.76 -27.63
C ILE A 839 9.28 19.02 -26.30
N THR A 840 10.20 19.34 -25.38
CA THR A 840 10.23 18.69 -24.05
C THR A 840 8.95 18.95 -23.27
N GLY A 841 8.46 20.19 -23.25
CA GLY A 841 7.20 20.54 -22.58
C GLY A 841 5.98 19.89 -23.22
N GLY A 842 5.93 19.81 -24.55
CA GLY A 842 4.86 19.15 -25.30
C GLY A 842 4.82 17.64 -25.06
N LEU A 843 5.98 16.98 -25.01
CA LEU A 843 6.08 15.56 -24.68
C LEU A 843 5.70 15.27 -23.22
N MET A 844 6.08 16.15 -22.29
CA MET A 844 5.67 16.06 -20.88
C MET A 844 4.16 16.26 -20.70
N TRP A 845 3.58 17.27 -21.33
CA TRP A 845 2.14 17.52 -21.32
C TRP A 845 1.36 16.38 -21.98
N GLY A 846 1.88 15.84 -23.09
CA GLY A 846 1.28 14.72 -23.83
C GLY A 846 1.54 13.33 -23.24
N VAL A 847 2.26 13.19 -22.13
CA VAL A 847 2.76 11.88 -21.65
C VAL A 847 1.65 10.85 -21.40
N GLN A 848 0.46 11.30 -21.00
CA GLN A 848 -0.70 10.44 -20.84
C GLN A 848 -1.26 9.94 -22.18
N GLN A 849 -1.28 10.80 -23.20
CA GLN A 849 -1.90 10.50 -24.49
C GLN A 849 -0.95 9.77 -25.45
N TRP A 850 0.36 10.06 -25.35
CA TRP A 850 1.40 9.49 -26.20
C TRP A 850 2.57 8.92 -25.38
N PRO A 851 2.29 7.95 -24.47
CA PRO A 851 3.31 7.42 -23.56
C PRO A 851 4.48 6.76 -24.30
N VAL A 852 4.22 6.10 -25.43
CA VAL A 852 5.26 5.47 -26.26
C VAL A 852 6.22 6.50 -26.85
N ILE A 853 5.70 7.62 -27.38
CA ILE A 853 6.52 8.68 -27.98
C ILE A 853 7.38 9.35 -26.91
N ALA A 854 6.79 9.66 -25.75
CA ALA A 854 7.52 10.19 -24.62
C ALA A 854 8.60 9.21 -24.12
N GLY A 855 8.29 7.91 -24.10
CA GLY A 855 9.22 6.84 -23.74
C GLY A 855 10.41 6.73 -24.70
N MET A 856 10.22 6.89 -26.01
CA MET A 856 11.31 6.91 -26.99
C MET A 856 12.31 8.05 -26.75
N ALA A 857 11.86 9.15 -26.15
CA ALA A 857 12.70 10.29 -25.75
C ALA A 857 13.33 10.12 -24.35
N GLY A 858 13.23 8.94 -23.74
CA GLY A 858 13.74 8.63 -22.39
C GLY A 858 12.72 8.85 -21.26
N GLY A 859 11.48 9.22 -21.58
CA GLY A 859 10.41 9.43 -20.59
C GLY A 859 10.64 10.65 -19.68
N LEU A 860 9.82 10.76 -18.63
CA LEU A 860 9.92 11.86 -17.66
C LEU A 860 11.32 12.01 -17.00
N PRO A 861 12.05 10.92 -16.67
CA PRO A 861 13.41 11.03 -16.12
C PRO A 861 14.42 11.78 -17.00
N TRP A 862 14.19 11.86 -18.31
CA TRP A 862 15.03 12.62 -19.24
C TRP A 862 14.41 13.95 -19.65
N LEU A 863 13.11 13.95 -19.94
CA LEU A 863 12.41 15.14 -20.42
C LEU A 863 12.44 16.28 -19.39
N ALA A 864 12.16 15.98 -18.12
CA ALA A 864 12.06 17.02 -17.09
C ALA A 864 13.43 17.69 -16.79
N PRO A 865 14.54 16.95 -16.59
CA PRO A 865 15.87 17.55 -16.44
C PRO A 865 16.29 18.47 -17.59
N ILE A 866 16.04 18.07 -18.84
CA ILE A 866 16.36 18.88 -20.02
C ILE A 866 15.48 20.13 -20.07
N HIS A 867 14.19 19.99 -19.76
CA HIS A 867 13.24 21.11 -19.71
C HIS A 867 13.64 22.15 -18.65
N THR A 868 14.09 21.70 -17.47
CA THR A 868 14.58 22.56 -16.39
C THR A 868 15.89 23.25 -16.77
N LEU A 869 16.84 22.54 -17.38
CA LEU A 869 18.09 23.15 -17.86
C LEU A 869 17.81 24.25 -18.91
N ALA A 870 16.92 23.98 -19.87
CA ALA A 870 16.53 24.97 -20.87
C ALA A 870 15.85 26.19 -20.23
N ALA A 871 15.02 26.00 -19.19
CA ALA A 871 14.42 27.09 -18.43
C ALA A 871 15.47 27.97 -17.71
N TRP A 872 16.50 27.37 -17.11
CA TRP A 872 17.63 28.12 -16.51
C TRP A 872 18.38 28.97 -17.55
N LEU A 873 18.58 28.44 -18.76
CA LEU A 873 19.21 29.17 -19.85
C LEU A 873 18.32 30.32 -20.34
N PHE A 874 17.00 30.15 -20.40
CA PHE A 874 16.07 31.23 -20.69
C PHE A 874 16.11 32.33 -19.63
N ALA A 875 16.10 31.97 -18.34
CA ALA A 875 16.21 32.94 -17.25
C ALA A 875 17.50 33.75 -17.35
N THR A 876 18.62 33.07 -17.62
CA THR A 876 19.93 33.69 -17.85
C THR A 876 19.92 34.62 -19.06
N PHE A 877 19.35 34.17 -20.17
CA PHE A 877 19.21 34.98 -21.38
C PHE A 877 18.41 36.26 -21.11
N ILE A 878 17.30 36.19 -20.36
CA ILE A 878 16.51 37.38 -20.03
C ILE A 878 17.34 38.41 -19.28
N VAL A 879 18.11 37.99 -18.28
CA VAL A 879 18.99 38.89 -17.51
C VAL A 879 20.02 39.56 -18.42
N ALA A 880 20.73 38.76 -19.22
CA ALA A 880 21.72 39.29 -20.17
C ALA A 880 21.08 40.21 -21.21
N HIS A 881 19.93 39.82 -21.76
CA HIS A 881 19.19 40.56 -22.76
C HIS A 881 18.75 41.93 -22.23
N VAL A 882 18.05 41.96 -21.08
CA VAL A 882 17.62 43.21 -20.45
C VAL A 882 18.82 44.10 -20.13
N TYR A 883 19.92 43.53 -19.65
CA TYR A 883 21.13 44.31 -19.44
C TYR A 883 21.68 44.94 -20.73
N LEU A 884 21.75 44.17 -21.82
CA LEU A 884 22.23 44.68 -23.10
C LEU A 884 21.33 45.80 -23.66
N THR A 885 20.04 45.82 -23.36
CA THR A 885 19.18 46.98 -23.75
C THR A 885 19.54 48.30 -23.05
N THR A 886 20.41 48.26 -22.03
CA THR A 886 20.92 49.44 -21.33
C THR A 886 22.24 49.96 -21.93
N THR A 887 22.76 49.33 -22.98
CA THR A 887 24.05 49.71 -23.60
C THR A 887 23.95 50.83 -24.63
N GLY A 888 22.74 51.20 -25.05
CA GLY A 888 22.49 52.33 -25.96
C GLY A 888 22.88 53.71 -25.38
N PRO A 889 22.64 54.79 -26.17
CA PRO A 889 23.03 56.16 -25.80
C PRO A 889 22.52 56.60 -24.42
N THR A 890 21.32 56.15 -24.05
CA THR A 890 20.79 56.23 -22.68
C THR A 890 20.34 54.85 -22.21
N VAL A 891 20.28 54.66 -20.89
CA VAL A 891 19.88 53.40 -20.25
C VAL A 891 18.49 52.91 -20.71
N LEU A 892 17.62 53.81 -21.17
CA LEU A 892 16.25 53.49 -21.58
C LEU A 892 16.01 53.62 -23.09
N THR A 893 17.02 53.96 -23.91
CA THR A 893 16.81 54.21 -25.35
C THR A 893 16.17 53.01 -26.04
N ASP A 894 16.77 51.83 -25.90
CA ASP A 894 16.32 50.62 -26.59
C ASP A 894 14.98 50.11 -26.01
N ILE A 895 14.79 50.26 -24.70
CA ILE A 895 13.52 49.91 -24.03
C ILE A 895 12.38 50.82 -24.54
N LYS A 896 12.62 52.13 -24.64
CA LYS A 896 11.64 53.09 -25.19
C LYS A 896 11.37 52.80 -26.67
N ALA A 897 12.35 52.36 -27.44
CA ALA A 897 12.15 51.93 -28.82
C ALA A 897 11.20 50.74 -28.90
N MET A 898 11.34 49.76 -28.00
CA MET A 898 10.47 48.58 -27.95
C MET A 898 9.05 48.87 -27.44
N ILE A 899 8.83 50.02 -26.78
CA ILE A 899 7.50 50.49 -26.34
C ILE A 899 6.84 51.36 -27.43
N THR A 900 7.58 52.34 -27.95
CA THR A 900 7.04 53.40 -28.83
C THR A 900 7.19 53.12 -30.33
N GLY A 901 8.12 52.24 -30.71
CA GLY A 901 8.51 51.95 -32.09
C GLY A 901 9.59 52.88 -32.65
N TRP A 902 9.90 53.98 -31.95
CA TRP A 902 10.89 54.96 -32.40
C TRP A 902 12.19 54.85 -31.60
N GLU A 903 13.31 54.80 -32.30
CA GLU A 903 14.65 54.70 -31.73
C GLU A 903 15.51 55.89 -32.17
N ASP A 904 16.32 56.41 -31.25
CA ASP A 904 17.31 57.43 -31.53
C ASP A 904 18.66 56.73 -31.79
N VAL A 905 19.07 56.64 -33.07
CA VAL A 905 20.29 55.93 -33.51
C VAL A 905 21.45 56.89 -33.80
N GLU A 906 22.68 56.47 -33.53
CA GLU A 906 23.89 57.26 -33.82
C GLU A 906 24.09 57.43 -35.33
N VAL A 907 24.45 58.65 -35.77
CA VAL A 907 24.74 58.94 -37.18
C VAL A 907 26.20 58.57 -37.49
N HIS A 908 26.42 57.55 -38.31
CA HIS A 908 27.76 57.19 -38.79
C HIS A 908 28.06 57.96 -40.10
N THR A 909 29.07 58.82 -40.11
CA THR A 909 29.51 59.48 -41.36
C THR A 909 30.46 58.56 -42.15
N HIS A 910 30.33 58.51 -43.48
CA HIS A 910 31.11 57.66 -44.40
C HIS A 910 32.66 57.77 -44.30
N ALA A 911 33.20 58.65 -43.46
CA ALA A 911 34.63 58.76 -43.17
C ALA A 911 35.17 57.67 -42.24
N ASP A 912 34.31 57.04 -41.41
CA ASP A 912 34.76 56.08 -40.38
C ASP A 912 34.99 54.66 -40.93
N VAL A 913 34.48 54.36 -42.13
CA VAL A 913 34.56 53.01 -42.75
C VAL A 913 35.95 52.69 -43.35
N HIS A 914 36.79 53.71 -43.59
CA HIS A 914 38.11 53.51 -44.20
C HIS A 914 39.29 53.51 -43.21
N ALA A 915 39.07 53.85 -41.93
CA ALA A 915 40.14 53.96 -40.95
C ALA A 915 40.53 52.62 -40.27
N GLU A 916 39.72 51.56 -40.39
CA GLU A 916 39.95 50.26 -39.72
C GLU A 916 40.46 49.13 -40.63
N HIS A 917 40.67 49.38 -41.92
CA HIS A 917 41.28 48.43 -42.86
C HIS A 917 42.80 48.64 -43.09
N ALA A 918 43.50 49.28 -42.13
CA ALA A 918 44.96 49.44 -42.14
C ALA A 918 45.62 48.69 -40.98
#